data_AF-A0A925SA55-F1
#
_entry.id   AF-A0A925SA55-F1
#
_cell.length_a   1.000
_cell.length_b   1.000
_cell.length_c   1.000
_cell.angle_alpha   90.00
_cell.angle_beta   90.00
_cell.angle_gamma   90.00
#
_symmetry.space_group_name_H-M   'P 1'
#
loop_
_entity.id
_entity.type
_entity.pdbx_description
1 polymer ?
#
loop_
_entity_poly.entity_id
_entity_poly.type
_entity_poly.pdbx_seq_one_letter_code
_entity_poly.pdbx_strand_id
1 'polypeptide(L)'
;MSFDSLQQNFAHATGFIYDRTTSPRKMLGQFFIVSKSRAVTTAANVYNYTEAPWGLELYLPHPDITLGVKAIAIHNDFDKREARNYYLQQTGSPLDAPPVLLNDLATLVMDATLSELLPDKVAELNRALSIPFSSLGVEASGNVKGTELFSVINSVLEGGREGLLTLYDKRNIPLARLQIGQGTILRVHYKAMIGEMAFAELVYRKPAEGFSFQPNATFNWGGVRDITVPTDQLIQEAVRRANEVPQIVSYLSSTGMEARFQRSVTDFDPLNVSENVRWFVELLWSALDGYIPVDRLPERLGVDTYTILQALRELVNKGYVALLNRASPFPCNGQLGTPLVSHTDFDISPGDPVTAFYLDPLSGAATWQQGNFFGVSSVLQPKNLLHTIPILPGSSGALILKNYKLVGVHGGAIAPKPGNDNQRLFQMMWIGALLDMSARKLRTATETGEDETDGIAGLRSKLDDKAAEVEAKDRLQCPNCMSFNAKPGPCVTCGTEIEAPPIDVVPEKPLDLVIYKAKKLQEQYGVTNKHLAFLGALLALPLFGMLMCSTPTTPPAIVDTKDAAPAVHQNSEKAMQAAVEYAGFKATPPPGYWFEDTSAITGETKSFGLYSERANQKVLFVIYDDLSPCKNLNNFFFKPPYAEVETGDKEGKLEENHQVFGEEGDFHYYASRYPTKEVGETKVVLTGALPAVDPTKCILMIATNLKEKTQYDYKSGIWLVDQMGSDRTKRGNQQLLSKANGGIPTATTTDGASGEGSELATPEQLTEFLTKASEKIQGGLTIPADAADELKKKKSKKLKVRVNLVIDSEGKLTKIDIAEQSELESVTNSVVKAINNATPFDDVPKTKDGKVGIRVMLNMDKITLEQL
;
A
#
# COMPACT_ATOMS: atom_id res chain seq x y z
N MET A 1 -19.79 30.54 -8.72
CA MET A 1 -18.97 30.48 -7.48
C MET A 1 -17.63 31.12 -7.82
N SER A 2 -17.14 32.10 -7.04
CA SER A 2 -15.80 32.64 -7.25
C SER A 2 -14.75 31.57 -6.94
N PHE A 3 -13.54 31.70 -7.49
CA PHE A 3 -12.44 30.77 -7.19
C PHE A 3 -12.13 30.75 -5.68
N ASP A 4 -12.17 31.91 -5.01
CA ASP A 4 -11.93 32.00 -3.56
C ASP A 4 -12.99 31.24 -2.75
N SER A 5 -14.26 31.33 -3.15
CA SER A 5 -15.35 30.57 -2.54
C SER A 5 -15.19 29.06 -2.74
N LEU A 6 -14.69 28.66 -3.91
CA LEU A 6 -14.40 27.26 -4.21
C LEU A 6 -13.25 26.74 -3.33
N GLN A 7 -12.12 27.46 -3.32
CA GLN A 7 -10.95 27.14 -2.50
C GLN A 7 -11.32 27.06 -1.02
N GLN A 8 -12.11 28.01 -0.51
CA GLN A 8 -12.57 28.00 0.86
C GLN A 8 -13.42 26.77 1.18
N ASN A 9 -14.33 26.37 0.29
CA ASN A 9 -15.14 25.16 0.49
C ASN A 9 -14.29 23.89 0.54
N PHE A 10 -13.32 23.74 -0.37
CA PHE A 10 -12.38 22.61 -0.35
C PHE A 10 -11.52 22.62 0.93
N ALA A 11 -11.03 23.79 1.34
CA ALA A 11 -10.23 23.95 2.54
C ALA A 11 -11.01 23.62 3.82
N HIS A 12 -12.30 23.95 3.87
CA HIS A 12 -13.19 23.62 4.99
C HIS A 12 -13.59 22.14 5.02
N ALA A 13 -13.44 21.42 3.90
CA ALA A 13 -13.76 20.00 3.77
C ALA A 13 -12.53 19.09 3.84
N THR A 14 -11.32 19.64 3.93
CA THR A 14 -10.04 18.92 3.98
C THR A 14 -9.37 19.15 5.32
N GLY A 15 -8.67 18.14 5.84
CA GLY A 15 -7.99 18.22 7.12
C GLY A 15 -6.86 17.22 7.27
N PHE A 16 -6.29 17.17 8.47
CA PHE A 16 -5.17 16.31 8.85
C PHE A 16 -5.61 15.19 9.77
N ILE A 17 -5.01 14.02 9.61
CA ILE A 17 -5.14 12.90 10.53
C ILE A 17 -3.93 12.93 11.46
N TYR A 18 -4.18 12.97 12.76
CA TYR A 18 -3.15 12.91 13.80
C TYR A 18 -3.26 11.65 14.62
N ASP A 19 -2.10 11.07 14.91
CA ASP A 19 -1.92 10.18 16.06
C ASP A 19 -1.73 11.04 17.31
N ARG A 20 -2.71 10.99 18.21
CA ARG A 20 -2.73 11.73 19.47
C ARG A 20 -2.16 10.95 20.65
N THR A 21 -1.66 9.74 20.42
CA THR A 21 -1.10 8.84 21.45
C THR A 21 0.41 9.05 21.67
N THR A 22 1.02 9.90 20.84
CA THR A 22 2.41 10.38 20.98
C THR A 22 2.43 11.88 21.30
N SER A 23 3.48 12.35 21.98
CA SER A 23 3.71 13.77 22.24
C SER A 23 5.08 14.17 21.68
N PRO A 24 5.15 15.13 20.73
CA PRO A 24 4.02 15.79 20.07
C PRO A 24 3.18 14.83 19.22
N ARG A 25 1.92 15.21 18.94
CA ARG A 25 1.04 14.43 18.05
C ARG A 25 1.66 14.30 16.66
N LYS A 26 1.59 13.10 16.07
CA LYS A 26 2.21 12.80 14.77
C LYS A 26 1.17 12.88 13.66
N MET A 27 1.44 13.69 12.62
CA MET A 27 0.59 13.73 11.43
C MET A 27 0.79 12.44 10.63
N LEU A 28 -0.31 11.76 10.30
CA LEU A 28 -0.30 10.53 9.50
C LEU A 28 -0.58 10.81 8.02
N GLY A 29 -1.40 11.81 7.72
CA GLY A 29 -1.73 12.23 6.36
C GLY A 29 -2.92 13.17 6.33
N GLN A 30 -3.56 13.29 5.17
CA GLN A 30 -4.72 14.14 4.94
C GLN A 30 -5.98 13.33 4.73
N PHE A 31 -7.12 13.97 4.96
CA PHE A 31 -8.44 13.42 4.63
C PHE A 31 -9.31 14.52 4.05
N PHE A 32 -10.39 14.09 3.40
CA PHE A 32 -11.46 14.99 2.99
C PHE A 32 -12.84 14.39 3.28
N ILE A 33 -13.81 15.27 3.49
CA ILE A 33 -15.17 14.90 3.90
C ILE A 33 -16.00 14.57 2.65
N VAL A 34 -16.61 13.39 2.63
CA VAL A 34 -17.52 12.93 1.55
C VAL A 34 -18.98 12.83 2.01
N SER A 35 -19.23 12.85 3.33
CA SER A 35 -20.56 13.00 3.90
C SER A 35 -20.49 13.66 5.28
N LYS A 36 -21.63 14.02 5.87
CA LYS A 36 -21.68 14.62 7.22
C LYS A 36 -21.01 13.78 8.32
N SER A 37 -20.86 12.48 8.10
CA SER A 37 -20.29 11.54 9.07
C SER A 37 -19.11 10.72 8.52
N ARG A 38 -18.71 10.95 7.27
CA ARG A 38 -17.65 10.16 6.63
C ARG A 38 -16.59 11.02 5.97
N ALA A 39 -15.36 10.61 6.21
CA ALA A 39 -14.16 11.12 5.55
C ALA A 39 -13.45 10.01 4.78
N VAL A 40 -12.63 10.38 3.81
CA VAL A 40 -11.83 9.47 2.99
C VAL A 40 -10.36 9.86 3.06
N THR A 41 -9.49 8.86 3.11
CA THR A 41 -8.03 8.98 3.13
C THR A 41 -7.40 7.72 2.50
N THR A 42 -6.08 7.64 2.48
CA THR A 42 -5.33 6.44 2.12
C THR A 42 -5.27 5.45 3.29
N ALA A 43 -5.40 4.16 2.99
CA ALA A 43 -5.39 3.11 4.00
C ALA A 43 -4.01 2.98 4.67
N ALA A 44 -2.93 3.20 3.95
CA ALA A 44 -1.55 3.18 4.42
C ALA A 44 -1.34 4.06 5.66
N ASN A 45 -2.04 5.20 5.73
CA ASN A 45 -1.92 6.15 6.82
C ASN A 45 -2.62 5.68 8.11
N VAL A 46 -3.65 4.84 8.00
CA VAL A 46 -4.58 4.54 9.12
C VAL A 46 -4.74 3.06 9.45
N TYR A 47 -4.19 2.15 8.64
CA TYR A 47 -4.45 0.71 8.82
C TYR A 47 -3.98 0.15 10.14
N ASN A 48 -2.92 0.73 10.71
CA ASN A 48 -2.38 0.37 12.03
C ASN A 48 -3.35 0.70 13.19
N TYR A 49 -4.42 1.45 12.94
CA TYR A 49 -5.37 1.91 13.95
C TYR A 49 -6.77 1.32 13.76
N THR A 50 -6.95 0.30 12.92
CA THR A 50 -8.30 -0.29 12.68
C THR A 50 -8.95 -0.82 13.95
N GLU A 51 -8.14 -1.33 14.89
CA GLU A 51 -8.58 -1.83 16.20
C GLU A 51 -8.51 -0.73 17.29
N ALA A 52 -7.93 0.43 16.98
CA ALA A 52 -7.77 1.55 17.91
C ALA A 52 -8.11 2.90 17.27
N PRO A 53 -9.32 3.08 16.70
CA PRO A 53 -9.71 4.34 16.05
C PRO A 53 -9.73 5.52 17.03
N TRP A 54 -9.95 5.26 18.32
CA TRP A 54 -9.88 6.23 19.42
C TRP A 54 -8.49 6.90 19.56
N GLY A 55 -7.44 6.26 19.04
CA GLY A 55 -6.07 6.80 19.01
C GLY A 55 -5.85 7.88 17.94
N LEU A 56 -6.84 8.14 17.08
CA LEU A 56 -6.78 9.12 16.01
C LEU A 56 -7.59 10.38 16.31
N GLU A 57 -7.11 11.50 15.77
CA GLU A 57 -7.77 12.80 15.74
C GLU A 57 -7.85 13.30 14.30
N LEU A 58 -9.00 13.83 13.90
CA LEU A 58 -9.19 14.55 12.65
C LEU A 58 -9.21 16.05 12.93
N TYR A 59 -8.28 16.81 12.36
CA TYR A 59 -8.21 18.26 12.56
C TYR A 59 -8.40 19.01 11.24
N LEU A 60 -9.41 19.88 11.19
CA LEU A 60 -9.66 20.78 10.06
C LEU A 60 -9.20 22.20 10.44
N PRO A 61 -8.03 22.66 9.96
CA PRO A 61 -7.42 23.91 10.42
C PRO A 61 -8.20 25.16 9.98
N HIS A 62 -8.84 25.12 8.81
CA HIS A 62 -9.58 26.26 8.28
C HIS A 62 -10.84 26.61 9.08
N PRO A 63 -11.73 25.65 9.38
CA PRO A 63 -12.87 25.89 10.26
C PRO A 63 -12.50 25.80 11.75
N ASP A 64 -11.29 25.34 12.06
CA ASP A 64 -10.78 25.06 13.41
C ASP A 64 -11.65 24.07 14.19
N ILE A 65 -11.88 22.91 13.57
CA ILE A 65 -12.70 21.84 14.13
C ILE A 65 -11.84 20.60 14.34
N THR A 66 -11.95 20.03 15.53
CA THR A 66 -11.37 18.73 15.86
C THR A 66 -12.49 17.69 16.01
N LEU A 67 -12.32 16.55 15.36
CA LEU A 67 -13.25 15.41 15.37
C LEU A 67 -12.51 14.14 15.80
N GLY A 68 -13.24 13.21 16.42
CA GLY A 68 -12.78 11.85 16.70
C GLY A 68 -12.99 10.92 15.51
N VAL A 69 -12.43 9.71 15.61
CA VAL A 69 -12.70 8.62 14.66
C VAL A 69 -13.41 7.51 15.42
N LYS A 70 -14.63 7.18 14.98
CA LYS A 70 -15.42 6.08 15.56
C LYS A 70 -15.02 4.73 15.00
N ALA A 71 -14.79 4.66 13.69
CA ALA A 71 -14.45 3.42 13.00
C ALA A 71 -13.64 3.69 11.72
N ILE A 72 -12.82 2.72 11.35
CA ILE A 72 -11.99 2.75 10.14
C ILE A 72 -12.39 1.57 9.25
N ALA A 73 -12.85 1.85 8.05
CA ALA A 73 -13.11 0.84 7.03
C ALA A 73 -12.04 0.94 5.95
N ILE A 74 -11.34 -0.14 5.69
CA ILE A 74 -10.32 -0.24 4.63
C ILE A 74 -10.86 -1.08 3.49
N HIS A 75 -10.41 -0.78 2.26
CA HIS A 75 -10.70 -1.61 1.09
C HIS A 75 -10.34 -3.08 1.35
N ASN A 76 -11.18 -4.01 0.90
CA ASN A 76 -11.02 -5.43 1.23
C ASN A 76 -9.73 -6.02 0.61
N ASP A 77 -9.41 -5.58 -0.60
CA ASP A 77 -8.23 -6.00 -1.35
C ASP A 77 -7.00 -5.11 -1.08
N PHE A 78 -6.98 -4.38 0.04
CA PHE A 78 -5.80 -3.64 0.47
C PHE A 78 -4.72 -4.60 0.97
N ASP A 79 -3.49 -4.47 0.46
CA ASP A 79 -2.38 -5.33 0.88
C ASP A 79 -1.83 -4.92 2.26
N LYS A 80 -2.52 -5.42 3.29
CA LYS A 80 -2.12 -5.23 4.70
C LYS A 80 -0.74 -5.80 4.99
N ARG A 81 -0.33 -6.87 4.28
CA ARG A 81 0.95 -7.54 4.54
C ARG A 81 2.09 -6.68 4.04
N GLU A 82 1.99 -6.16 2.82
CA GLU A 82 2.97 -5.23 2.26
C GLU A 82 3.03 -3.93 3.06
N ALA A 83 1.87 -3.37 3.43
CA ALA A 83 1.81 -2.18 4.27
C ALA A 83 2.47 -2.40 5.65
N ARG A 84 2.30 -3.59 6.25
CA ARG A 84 2.97 -3.97 7.50
C ARG A 84 4.46 -4.18 7.32
N ASN A 85 4.88 -4.86 6.27
CA ASN A 85 6.30 -5.04 5.96
C ASN A 85 7.00 -3.70 5.77
N TYR A 86 6.38 -2.77 5.02
CA TYR A 86 6.89 -1.42 4.84
C TYR A 86 6.99 -0.67 6.17
N TYR A 87 5.97 -0.75 7.01
CA TYR A 87 5.99 -0.15 8.35
C TYR A 87 7.14 -0.68 9.21
N LEU A 88 7.37 -1.99 9.21
CA LEU A 88 8.45 -2.63 9.97
C LEU A 88 9.84 -2.34 9.38
N GLN A 89 9.93 -2.03 8.09
CA GLN A 89 11.17 -1.70 7.38
C GLN A 89 11.47 -0.20 7.37
N GLN A 90 10.69 0.63 8.06
CA GLN A 90 10.89 2.07 8.08
C GLN A 90 12.32 2.40 8.53
N THR A 91 13.09 2.93 7.59
CA THR A 91 14.43 3.43 7.88
C THR A 91 14.36 4.87 8.39
N GLY A 92 13.27 5.62 8.22
CA GLY A 92 13.26 7.06 8.53
C GLY A 92 14.14 7.89 7.57
N SER A 93 14.58 7.30 6.44
CA SER A 93 15.20 8.02 5.33
C SER A 93 14.13 8.78 4.53
N PRO A 94 14.33 10.08 4.22
CA PRO A 94 13.43 10.83 3.36
C PRO A 94 13.54 10.43 1.88
N LEU A 95 14.58 9.65 1.51
CA LEU A 95 14.80 9.16 0.15
C LEU A 95 14.03 7.87 -0.14
N ASP A 96 13.49 7.21 0.88
CA ASP A 96 12.76 5.96 0.71
C ASP A 96 11.35 6.28 0.18
N ALA A 97 11.12 5.96 -1.10
CA ALA A 97 9.79 6.03 -1.68
C ALA A 97 8.93 4.89 -1.09
N PRO A 98 7.70 5.18 -0.64
CA PRO A 98 6.79 4.13 -0.20
C PRO A 98 6.53 3.15 -1.34
N PRO A 99 6.33 1.86 -1.04
CA PRO A 99 5.91 0.89 -2.06
C PRO A 99 4.55 1.26 -2.61
N VAL A 100 4.26 0.77 -3.81
CA VAL A 100 2.93 0.90 -4.41
C VAL A 100 1.97 -0.02 -3.65
N LEU A 101 1.19 0.54 -2.74
CA LEU A 101 0.21 -0.23 -1.99
C LEU A 101 -1.09 -0.36 -2.80
N LEU A 102 -1.60 -1.59 -2.81
CA LEU A 102 -2.76 -1.94 -3.64
C LEU A 102 -4.04 -1.48 -2.97
N ASN A 103 -4.98 -0.89 -3.73
CA ASN A 103 -6.28 -0.46 -3.21
C ASN A 103 -6.16 0.40 -1.95
N ASP A 104 -5.21 1.33 -1.96
CA ASP A 104 -4.82 2.16 -0.82
C ASP A 104 -5.87 3.21 -0.47
N LEU A 105 -7.00 2.76 0.07
CA LEU A 105 -8.18 3.59 0.33
C LEU A 105 -8.87 3.17 1.63
N ALA A 106 -9.17 4.17 2.45
CA ALA A 106 -9.90 4.02 3.70
C ALA A 106 -11.02 5.05 3.83
N THR A 107 -12.12 4.62 4.42
CA THR A 107 -13.23 5.47 4.87
C THR A 107 -13.20 5.55 6.39
N LEU A 108 -13.24 6.76 6.92
CA LEU A 108 -13.29 7.06 8.35
C LEU A 108 -14.71 7.47 8.72
N VAL A 109 -15.26 6.86 9.77
CA VAL A 109 -16.51 7.31 10.38
C VAL A 109 -16.15 8.34 11.44
N MET A 110 -16.54 9.59 11.20
CA MET A 110 -16.23 10.72 12.07
C MET A 110 -17.09 10.68 13.33
N ASP A 111 -16.50 11.06 14.44
CA ASP A 111 -17.16 11.31 15.71
C ASP A 111 -17.05 12.80 16.07
N ALA A 112 -18.13 13.39 16.59
CA ALA A 112 -18.12 14.78 17.00
C ALA A 112 -17.30 15.00 18.27
N THR A 113 -17.11 13.96 19.08
CA THR A 113 -16.34 14.01 20.32
C THR A 113 -15.06 13.19 20.21
N LEU A 114 -14.01 13.68 20.88
CA LEU A 114 -12.78 12.94 21.07
C LEU A 114 -12.94 11.95 22.23
N SER A 115 -12.65 10.67 21.99
CA SER A 115 -12.56 9.68 23.05
C SER A 115 -11.43 10.02 24.03
N GLU A 116 -11.61 9.67 25.30
CA GLU A 116 -10.55 9.83 26.30
C GLU A 116 -9.40 8.84 26.05
N LEU A 117 -8.16 9.30 26.22
CA LEU A 117 -6.97 8.46 26.07
C LEU A 117 -6.64 7.78 27.41
N LEU A 118 -7.03 6.52 27.55
CA LEU A 118 -6.67 5.72 28.71
C LEU A 118 -5.18 5.33 28.66
N PRO A 119 -4.36 5.64 29.69
CA PRO A 119 -2.92 5.40 29.68
C PRO A 119 -2.53 3.96 29.35
N ASP A 120 -3.27 2.97 29.87
CA ASP A 120 -2.99 1.54 29.64
C ASP A 120 -3.21 1.15 28.19
N LYS A 121 -4.33 1.59 27.58
CA LYS A 121 -4.61 1.36 26.16
C LYS A 121 -3.58 2.05 25.26
N VAL A 122 -3.14 3.26 25.63
CA VAL A 122 -2.08 3.99 24.93
C VAL A 122 -0.75 3.23 25.01
N ALA A 123 -0.41 2.67 26.17
CA ALA A 123 0.78 1.86 26.33
C ALA A 123 0.72 0.57 25.48
N GLU A 124 -0.43 -0.09 25.46
CA GLU A 124 -0.66 -1.30 24.67
C GLU A 124 -0.58 -1.05 23.16
N LEU A 125 -1.26 0.01 22.68
CA LEU A 125 -1.18 0.42 21.28
C LEU A 125 0.24 0.80 20.89
N ASN A 126 0.95 1.58 21.73
CA ASN A 126 2.34 1.92 21.46
C ASN A 126 3.21 0.66 21.37
N ARG A 127 3.02 -0.34 22.23
CA ARG A 127 3.73 -1.63 22.16
C ARG A 127 3.42 -2.42 20.89
N ALA A 128 2.17 -2.39 20.41
CA ALA A 128 1.78 -3.06 19.17
C ALA A 128 2.38 -2.38 17.92
N LEU A 129 2.50 -1.06 17.98
CA LEU A 129 3.08 -0.24 16.90
C LEU A 129 4.60 -0.11 17.00
N SER A 130 5.24 -0.45 18.11
CA SER A 130 6.70 -0.44 18.18
C SER A 130 7.33 -1.37 17.14
N ILE A 131 8.31 -0.87 16.38
CA ILE A 131 9.13 -1.69 15.49
C ILE A 131 9.99 -2.63 16.36
N PRO A 132 10.03 -3.95 16.08
CA PRO A 132 10.91 -4.87 16.78
C PRO A 132 12.37 -4.42 16.63
N PHE A 133 13.06 -4.31 17.77
CA PHE A 133 14.46 -3.94 17.79
C PHE A 133 15.32 -5.12 17.32
N SER A 134 16.12 -4.93 16.27
CA SER A 134 17.11 -5.92 15.83
C SER A 134 18.44 -5.67 16.52
N SER A 135 18.94 -6.66 17.26
CA SER A 135 20.30 -6.63 17.84
C SER A 135 21.39 -7.02 16.83
N LEU A 136 21.02 -7.41 15.61
CA LEU A 136 21.97 -7.85 14.60
C LEU A 136 22.93 -6.70 14.23
N GLY A 137 24.24 -6.91 14.46
CA GLY A 137 25.26 -5.91 14.16
C GLY A 137 25.24 -4.67 15.07
N VAL A 138 24.41 -4.67 16.13
CA VAL A 138 24.37 -3.61 17.14
C VAL A 138 25.38 -3.92 18.23
N GLU A 139 26.30 -3.00 18.46
CA GLU A 139 27.30 -3.13 19.53
C GLU A 139 26.81 -2.49 20.84
N ALA A 140 26.09 -1.37 20.75
CA ALA A 140 25.53 -0.69 21.91
C ALA A 140 24.12 -0.19 21.61
N SER A 141 23.23 -0.29 22.58
CA SER A 141 21.87 0.25 22.49
C SER A 141 21.31 0.53 23.87
N GLY A 142 20.36 1.44 23.96
CA GLY A 142 19.70 1.75 25.22
C GLY A 142 18.67 2.86 25.06
N ASN A 143 18.11 3.28 26.19
CA ASN A 143 17.27 4.48 26.23
C ASN A 143 18.14 5.72 26.23
N VAL A 144 17.63 6.81 25.65
CA VAL A 144 18.25 8.14 25.72
C VAL A 144 17.14 9.11 26.07
N LYS A 145 17.29 9.83 27.18
CA LYS A 145 16.38 10.90 27.55
C LYS A 145 17.14 12.19 27.82
N GLY A 146 16.72 13.27 27.18
CA GLY A 146 17.19 14.61 27.47
C GLY A 146 18.70 14.79 27.30
N THR A 147 19.42 15.02 28.40
CA THR A 147 20.87 15.31 28.41
C THR A 147 21.75 14.07 28.20
N GLU A 148 21.18 12.86 28.26
CA GLU A 148 21.89 11.59 28.08
C GLU A 148 22.45 11.40 26.66
N LEU A 149 21.92 12.14 25.67
CA LEU A 149 22.40 12.10 24.29
C LEU A 149 23.91 12.38 24.20
N PHE A 150 24.41 13.35 24.97
CA PHE A 150 25.83 13.68 24.97
C PHE A 150 26.68 12.58 25.61
N SER A 151 26.17 11.94 26.66
CA SER A 151 26.86 10.82 27.29
C SER A 151 26.99 9.64 26.31
N VAL A 152 25.95 9.37 25.52
CA VAL A 152 26.01 8.35 24.47
C VAL A 152 27.03 8.71 23.41
N ILE A 153 26.99 9.93 22.88
CA ILE A 153 27.93 10.39 21.85
C ILE A 153 29.37 10.31 22.38
N ASN A 154 29.65 10.84 23.56
CA ASN A 154 30.98 10.83 24.17
C ASN A 154 31.46 9.40 24.43
N SER A 155 30.59 8.50 24.90
CA SER A 155 30.95 7.09 25.12
C SER A 155 31.40 6.39 23.83
N VAL A 156 30.75 6.71 22.70
CA VAL A 156 31.13 6.15 21.40
C VAL A 156 32.46 6.76 20.90
N LEU A 157 32.63 8.08 21.04
CA LEU A 157 33.82 8.81 20.60
C LEU A 157 35.06 8.46 21.43
N GLU A 158 34.97 8.49 22.75
CA GLU A 158 36.06 8.12 23.68
C GLU A 158 36.46 6.66 23.54
N GLY A 159 35.50 5.79 23.16
CA GLY A 159 35.77 4.40 22.83
C GLY A 159 36.52 4.19 21.51
N GLY A 160 36.82 5.26 20.75
CA GLY A 160 37.49 5.19 19.45
C GLY A 160 36.68 4.42 18.40
N ARG A 161 35.36 4.31 18.59
CA ARG A 161 34.48 3.49 17.74
C ARG A 161 34.09 4.27 16.49
N GLU A 162 33.98 3.57 15.38
CA GLU A 162 33.48 4.11 14.11
C GLU A 162 32.23 3.35 13.70
N GLY A 163 31.22 4.06 13.19
CA GLY A 163 29.95 3.45 12.80
C GLY A 163 28.78 4.42 12.74
N LEU A 164 27.59 3.85 12.68
CA LEU A 164 26.33 4.59 12.61
C LEU A 164 25.62 4.58 13.96
N LEU A 165 25.41 5.76 14.53
CA LEU A 165 24.52 5.96 15.67
C LEU A 165 23.13 6.35 15.16
N THR A 166 22.13 5.51 15.45
CA THR A 166 20.72 5.76 15.10
C THR A 166 19.94 6.11 16.36
N LEU A 167 19.16 7.18 16.30
CA LEU A 167 18.25 7.63 17.36
C LEU A 167 16.82 7.26 17.02
N TYR A 168 16.04 6.83 18.02
CA TYR A 168 14.69 6.32 17.86
C TYR A 168 13.65 7.08 18.68
N ASP A 169 12.40 7.06 18.21
CA ASP A 169 11.23 7.50 18.98
C ASP A 169 10.73 6.42 19.95
N LYS A 170 9.64 6.73 20.66
CA LYS A 170 8.97 5.81 21.62
C LYS A 170 8.49 4.50 20.99
N ARG A 171 8.37 4.42 19.67
CA ARG A 171 7.95 3.24 18.90
C ARG A 171 9.12 2.59 18.16
N ASN A 172 10.36 2.89 18.53
CA ASN A 172 11.55 2.41 17.85
C ASN A 172 11.60 2.76 16.35
N ILE A 173 10.92 3.84 15.92
CA ILE A 173 11.02 4.35 14.56
C ILE A 173 12.27 5.25 14.50
N PRO A 174 13.21 5.03 13.55
CA PRO A 174 14.39 5.88 13.41
C PRO A 174 14.00 7.34 13.14
N LEU A 175 14.52 8.27 13.96
CA LEU A 175 14.29 9.71 13.84
C LEU A 175 15.51 10.45 13.27
N ALA A 176 16.70 10.03 13.68
CA ALA A 176 17.95 10.68 13.33
C ALA A 176 19.10 9.69 13.21
N ARG A 177 20.11 10.09 12.45
CA ARG A 177 21.33 9.31 12.22
C ARG A 177 22.57 10.17 12.32
N LEU A 178 23.60 9.64 12.95
CA LEU A 178 24.90 10.26 13.08
C LEU A 178 25.96 9.25 12.60
N GLN A 179 26.75 9.63 11.60
CA GLN A 179 27.96 8.90 11.24
C GLN A 179 29.07 9.34 12.19
N ILE A 180 29.63 8.39 12.92
CA ILE A 180 30.80 8.59 13.78
C ILE A 180 31.99 7.91 13.10
N GLY A 181 33.10 8.62 13.00
CA GLY A 181 34.33 8.12 12.41
C GLY A 181 35.49 9.06 12.67
N GLN A 182 36.70 8.52 12.72
CA GLN A 182 37.93 9.30 12.94
C GLN A 182 37.88 10.12 14.24
N GLY A 183 37.23 9.59 15.28
CA GLY A 183 37.04 10.29 16.57
C GLY A 183 36.17 11.54 16.48
N THR A 184 35.36 11.69 15.42
CA THR A 184 34.49 12.85 15.21
C THR A 184 33.09 12.46 14.73
N ILE A 185 32.15 13.40 14.83
CA ILE A 185 30.85 13.30 14.17
C ILE A 185 31.01 13.77 12.72
N LEU A 186 30.98 12.84 11.77
CA LEU A 186 31.20 13.12 10.36
C LEU A 186 29.95 13.64 9.66
N ARG A 187 28.78 13.05 9.92
CA ARG A 187 27.52 13.42 9.25
C ARG A 187 26.36 13.28 10.21
N VAL A 188 25.38 14.16 10.09
CA VAL A 188 24.15 14.11 10.88
C VAL A 188 22.95 14.33 9.95
N HIS A 189 21.89 13.58 10.19
CA HIS A 189 20.62 13.71 9.50
C HIS A 189 19.48 13.70 10.53
N TYR A 190 18.62 14.72 10.47
CA TYR A 190 17.40 14.81 11.28
C TYR A 190 16.30 15.51 10.48
N LYS A 191 15.20 14.79 10.18
CA LYS A 191 14.13 15.26 9.29
C LYS A 191 14.70 15.77 7.95
N ALA A 192 14.42 17.03 7.58
CA ALA A 192 14.93 17.68 6.38
C ALA A 192 16.31 18.35 6.58
N MET A 193 16.83 18.38 7.80
CA MET A 193 18.11 19.02 8.13
C MET A 193 19.27 18.03 8.04
N ILE A 194 20.42 18.54 7.63
CA ILE A 194 21.68 17.79 7.52
C ILE A 194 22.83 18.53 8.21
N GLY A 195 23.90 17.81 8.55
CA GLY A 195 25.16 18.38 9.04
C GLY A 195 25.03 19.08 10.40
N GLU A 196 25.72 20.21 10.54
CA GLU A 196 25.83 20.97 11.79
C GLU A 196 24.47 21.51 12.26
N MET A 197 23.61 21.92 11.31
CA MET A 197 22.27 22.45 11.61
C MET A 197 21.35 21.34 12.17
N ALA A 198 21.42 20.14 11.59
CA ALA A 198 20.69 18.97 12.11
C ALA A 198 21.11 18.63 13.53
N PHE A 199 22.41 18.70 13.82
CA PHE A 199 22.95 18.44 15.15
C PHE A 199 22.48 19.48 16.17
N ALA A 200 22.55 20.77 15.84
CA ALA A 200 22.07 21.85 16.71
C ALA A 200 20.58 21.70 17.02
N GLU A 201 19.76 21.35 16.02
CA GLU A 201 18.33 21.12 16.21
C GLU A 201 18.04 19.90 17.10
N LEU A 202 18.79 18.81 16.94
CA LEU A 202 18.66 17.62 17.80
C LEU A 202 18.96 17.94 19.27
N VAL A 203 20.00 18.73 19.53
CA VAL A 203 20.38 19.17 20.88
C VAL A 203 19.29 20.05 21.51
N TYR A 204 18.68 20.94 20.71
CA TYR A 204 17.61 21.80 21.17
C TYR A 204 16.31 21.01 21.46
N ARG A 205 15.87 20.19 20.50
CA ARG A 205 14.57 19.48 20.54
C ARG A 205 14.56 18.25 21.43
N LYS A 206 15.71 17.57 21.57
CA LYS A 206 15.88 16.31 22.30
C LYS A 206 14.78 15.27 22.01
N PRO A 207 14.53 14.91 20.73
CA PRO A 207 13.36 14.12 20.34
C PRO A 207 13.53 12.61 20.53
N ALA A 208 14.74 12.14 20.85
CA ALA A 208 15.06 10.72 20.96
C ALA A 208 14.63 10.15 22.32
N GLU A 209 14.17 8.91 22.30
CA GLU A 209 13.84 8.10 23.48
C GLU A 209 14.75 6.86 23.59
N GLY A 210 15.41 6.46 22.49
CA GLY A 210 16.35 5.36 22.44
C GLY A 210 17.43 5.53 21.37
N PHE A 211 18.46 4.68 21.43
CA PHE A 211 19.57 4.68 20.48
C PHE A 211 20.09 3.27 20.18
N SER A 212 20.76 3.14 19.03
CA SER A 212 21.61 2.00 18.68
C SER A 212 22.86 2.48 17.97
N PHE A 213 23.98 1.80 18.21
CA PHE A 213 25.25 2.01 17.54
C PHE A 213 25.66 0.75 16.81
N GLN A 214 25.95 0.90 15.51
CA GLN A 214 26.29 -0.18 14.60
C GLN A 214 27.60 0.14 13.88
N PRO A 215 28.71 -0.57 14.17
CA PRO A 215 30.03 -0.25 13.60
C PRO A 215 30.09 -0.33 12.07
N ASN A 216 29.49 -1.36 11.49
CA ASN A 216 29.57 -1.67 10.05
C ASN A 216 28.29 -1.30 9.28
N ALA A 217 27.42 -0.47 9.85
CA ALA A 217 26.18 -0.11 9.20
C ALA A 217 26.40 0.96 8.12
N THR A 218 25.90 0.68 6.93
CA THR A 218 25.90 1.63 5.82
C THR A 218 24.55 2.36 5.76
N PHE A 219 24.60 3.68 5.68
CA PHE A 219 23.42 4.52 5.40
C PHE A 219 23.63 5.30 4.10
N ASN A 220 22.60 5.40 3.28
CA ASN A 220 22.67 6.21 2.07
C ASN A 220 22.57 7.70 2.44
N TRP A 221 23.73 8.31 2.63
CA TRP A 221 23.87 9.73 2.93
C TRP A 221 23.60 10.65 1.72
N GLY A 222 23.40 10.11 0.52
CA GLY A 222 23.26 10.92 -0.70
C GLY A 222 24.45 11.87 -0.89
N GLY A 223 24.16 13.14 -1.20
CA GLY A 223 25.17 14.20 -1.39
C GLY A 223 25.56 14.96 -0.12
N VAL A 224 25.31 14.43 1.08
CA VAL A 224 25.64 15.12 2.34
C VAL A 224 27.15 15.17 2.55
N ARG A 225 27.69 16.39 2.74
CA ARG A 225 29.11 16.63 3.04
C ARG A 225 29.47 16.24 4.47
N ASP A 226 30.75 16.01 4.70
CA ASP A 226 31.29 15.81 6.05
C ASP A 226 31.31 17.13 6.84
N ILE A 227 31.08 17.04 8.13
CA ILE A 227 31.22 18.12 9.11
C ILE A 227 32.71 18.32 9.36
N THR A 228 33.19 19.54 9.14
CA THR A 228 34.61 19.90 9.33
C THR A 228 34.90 20.48 10.71
N VAL A 229 33.85 20.82 11.47
CA VAL A 229 33.97 21.43 12.79
C VAL A 229 34.38 20.35 13.81
N PRO A 230 35.40 20.59 14.65
CA PRO A 230 35.76 19.67 15.73
C PRO A 230 34.56 19.35 16.62
N THR A 231 34.42 18.10 17.05
CA THR A 231 33.21 17.63 17.74
C THR A 231 32.94 18.38 19.05
N ASP A 232 33.97 18.70 19.83
CA ASP A 232 33.82 19.49 21.06
C ASP A 232 33.25 20.89 20.76
N GLN A 233 33.73 21.54 19.70
CA GLN A 233 33.24 22.85 19.28
C GLN A 233 31.81 22.76 18.77
N LEU A 234 31.48 21.71 18.02
CA LEU A 234 30.13 21.45 17.53
C LEU A 234 29.13 21.27 18.70
N ILE A 235 29.51 20.50 19.72
CA ILE A 235 28.71 20.29 20.94
C ILE A 235 28.54 21.60 21.71
N GLN A 236 29.63 22.33 21.96
CA GLN A 236 29.58 23.60 22.69
C GLN A 236 28.68 24.62 21.99
N GLU A 237 28.80 24.76 20.67
CA GLU A 237 28.00 25.68 19.88
C GLU A 237 26.51 25.25 19.86
N ALA A 238 26.21 23.96 19.71
CA ALA A 238 24.85 23.45 19.77
C ALA A 238 24.18 23.71 21.14
N VAL A 239 24.90 23.52 22.24
CA VAL A 239 24.42 23.81 23.60
C VAL A 239 24.21 25.31 23.80
N ARG A 240 25.14 26.15 23.36
CA ARG A 240 25.00 27.62 23.42
C ARG A 240 23.72 28.06 22.69
N ARG A 241 23.53 27.60 21.46
CA ARG A 241 22.32 27.89 20.66
C ARG A 241 21.04 27.45 21.37
N ALA A 242 21.00 26.22 21.88
CA ALA A 242 19.83 25.69 22.57
C ALA A 242 19.46 26.53 23.82
N ASN A 243 20.45 27.08 24.53
CA ASN A 243 20.23 27.96 25.68
C ASN A 243 19.74 29.36 25.31
N GLU A 244 20.14 29.87 24.14
CA GLU A 244 19.74 31.20 23.66
C GLU A 244 18.37 31.22 22.96
N VAL A 245 17.96 30.11 22.34
CA VAL A 245 16.67 30.00 21.63
C VAL A 245 15.50 30.54 22.48
N PRO A 246 15.28 30.11 23.74
CA PRO A 246 14.18 30.63 24.55
C PRO A 246 14.19 32.15 24.74
N GLN A 247 15.38 32.75 24.85
CA GLN A 247 15.54 34.19 25.03
C GLN A 247 15.15 34.96 23.77
N ILE A 248 15.56 34.47 22.59
CA ILE A 248 15.23 35.10 21.31
C ILE A 248 13.74 34.95 21.02
N VAL A 249 13.16 33.79 21.31
CA VAL A 249 11.72 33.55 21.14
C VAL A 249 10.90 34.51 22.00
N SER A 250 11.25 34.64 23.28
CA SER A 250 10.58 35.56 24.19
C SER A 250 10.72 37.03 23.78
N TYR A 251 11.80 37.39 23.08
CA TYR A 251 11.98 38.72 22.51
C TYR A 251 11.07 38.96 21.30
N LEU A 252 10.89 37.94 20.44
CA LEU A 252 10.16 38.07 19.18
C LEU A 252 8.64 37.92 19.33
N SER A 253 8.16 37.12 20.28
CA SER A 253 6.72 36.88 20.45
C SER A 253 6.34 36.46 21.87
N SER A 254 5.17 36.90 22.31
CA SER A 254 4.52 36.43 23.54
C SER A 254 3.87 35.04 23.39
N THR A 255 3.58 34.60 22.16
CA THR A 255 2.98 33.29 21.86
C THR A 255 4.01 32.16 21.76
N GLY A 256 5.31 32.47 21.92
CA GLY A 256 6.37 31.49 21.85
C GLY A 256 6.61 30.92 20.45
N MET A 257 6.85 29.61 20.35
CA MET A 257 7.15 28.92 19.07
C MET A 257 5.96 28.82 18.10
N GLU A 258 4.74 29.09 18.58
CA GLU A 258 3.53 29.18 17.75
C GLU A 258 3.39 30.55 17.06
N ALA A 259 4.33 31.47 17.27
CA ALA A 259 4.39 32.74 16.57
C ALA A 259 4.43 32.54 15.05
N ARG A 260 3.73 33.41 14.34
CA ARG A 260 3.72 33.46 12.88
C ARG A 260 4.15 34.83 12.43
N PHE A 261 4.97 34.87 11.39
CA PHE A 261 5.54 36.10 10.86
C PHE A 261 5.10 36.28 9.42
N GLN A 262 4.77 37.52 9.06
CA GLN A 262 4.35 37.89 7.71
C GLN A 262 5.20 39.03 7.18
N ARG A 263 5.33 39.10 5.86
CA ARG A 263 6.02 40.17 5.15
C ARG A 263 5.29 41.50 5.35
N SER A 264 6.01 42.51 5.83
CA SER A 264 5.51 43.89 5.98
C SER A 264 5.76 44.73 4.73
N VAL A 265 6.74 44.32 3.91
CA VAL A 265 7.09 44.96 2.64
C VAL A 265 6.92 43.96 1.50
N THR A 266 6.71 44.45 0.28
CA THR A 266 6.52 43.61 -0.91
C THR A 266 7.84 43.04 -1.40
N ASP A 267 8.88 43.88 -1.45
CA ASP A 267 10.21 43.54 -1.94
C ASP A 267 11.25 43.62 -0.82
N PHE A 268 12.23 42.73 -0.90
CA PHE A 268 13.31 42.60 0.07
C PHE A 268 14.62 42.33 -0.68
N ASP A 269 15.65 43.15 -0.42
CA ASP A 269 17.00 42.94 -0.94
C ASP A 269 17.87 42.20 0.11
N PRO A 270 18.29 40.95 -0.16
CA PRO A 270 19.12 40.16 0.75
C PRO A 270 20.49 40.76 1.07
N LEU A 271 21.01 41.69 0.26
CA LEU A 271 22.28 42.35 0.56
C LEU A 271 22.19 43.23 1.80
N ASN A 272 20.97 43.68 2.14
CA ASN A 272 20.73 44.51 3.31
C ASN A 272 20.74 43.73 4.62
N VAL A 273 20.87 42.40 4.63
CA VAL A 273 21.02 41.60 5.86
C VAL A 273 22.46 41.17 6.12
N SER A 274 22.74 40.76 7.35
CA SER A 274 24.05 40.29 7.79
C SER A 274 24.50 39.06 6.98
N GLU A 275 25.82 38.96 6.76
CA GLU A 275 26.42 37.88 5.96
C GLU A 275 26.11 36.49 6.51
N ASN A 276 25.93 36.39 7.83
CA ASN A 276 25.66 35.14 8.54
C ASN A 276 24.31 34.50 8.16
N VAL A 277 23.32 35.29 7.72
CA VAL A 277 21.99 34.80 7.35
C VAL A 277 21.66 34.96 5.87
N ARG A 278 22.48 35.74 5.13
CA ARG A 278 22.27 36.05 3.72
C ARG A 278 22.10 34.82 2.82
N TRP A 279 22.77 33.72 3.14
CA TRP A 279 22.74 32.49 2.35
C TRP A 279 21.38 31.77 2.32
N PHE A 280 20.47 32.02 3.28
CA PHE A 280 19.13 31.40 3.32
C PHE A 280 17.98 32.38 3.51
N VAL A 281 18.27 33.68 3.63
CA VAL A 281 17.24 34.68 3.94
C VAL A 281 16.15 34.79 2.87
N GLU A 282 16.46 34.53 1.59
CA GLU A 282 15.47 34.49 0.51
C GLU A 282 14.49 33.31 0.66
N LEU A 283 15.01 32.15 1.09
CA LEU A 283 14.20 30.98 1.40
C LEU A 283 13.29 31.28 2.60
N LEU A 284 13.86 31.89 3.65
CA LEU A 284 13.08 32.34 4.81
C LEU A 284 11.98 33.32 4.36
N TRP A 285 12.33 34.38 3.63
CA TRP A 285 11.39 35.39 3.13
C TRP A 285 10.19 34.77 2.39
N SER A 286 10.46 33.77 1.55
CA SER A 286 9.43 33.04 0.81
C SER A 286 8.49 32.25 1.71
N ALA A 287 9.00 31.73 2.85
CA ALA A 287 8.23 30.99 3.84
C ALA A 287 7.48 31.89 4.86
N LEU A 288 7.76 33.20 4.91
CA LEU A 288 7.06 34.16 5.79
C LEU A 288 5.76 34.64 5.17
N ASP A 289 4.84 33.71 4.95
CA ASP A 289 3.50 33.94 4.40
C ASP A 289 2.43 34.18 5.48
N GLY A 290 2.80 34.14 6.76
CA GLY A 290 1.90 34.26 7.89
C GLY A 290 1.20 32.96 8.29
N TYR A 291 1.41 31.84 7.59
CA TYR A 291 0.78 30.56 7.90
C TYR A 291 1.68 29.64 8.74
N ILE A 292 2.96 29.52 8.38
CA ILE A 292 3.90 28.61 9.04
C ILE A 292 4.30 29.15 10.42
N PRO A 293 4.10 28.39 11.52
CA PRO A 293 4.61 28.77 12.84
C PRO A 293 6.13 28.60 12.90
N VAL A 294 6.79 29.40 13.74
CA VAL A 294 8.25 29.33 13.95
C VAL A 294 8.73 27.91 14.25
N ASP A 295 7.95 27.14 15.01
CA ASP A 295 8.21 25.73 15.31
C ASP A 295 8.49 24.85 14.09
N ARG A 296 7.86 25.16 12.95
CA ARG A 296 7.87 24.34 11.73
C ARG A 296 8.74 24.91 10.61
N LEU A 297 9.23 26.14 10.76
CA LEU A 297 10.18 26.73 9.81
C LEU A 297 11.47 25.91 9.64
N PRO A 298 12.06 25.28 10.67
CA PRO A 298 13.25 24.44 10.50
C PRO A 298 13.06 23.31 9.49
N GLU A 299 11.88 22.69 9.52
CA GLU A 299 11.53 21.58 8.63
C GLU A 299 11.31 22.05 7.18
N ARG A 300 10.79 23.26 6.98
CA ARG A 300 10.61 23.87 5.66
C ARG A 300 11.93 24.30 5.03
N LEU A 301 12.80 24.91 5.83
CA LEU A 301 14.00 25.60 5.35
C LEU A 301 15.25 24.71 5.38
N GLY A 302 15.24 23.62 6.14
CA GLY A 302 16.43 22.79 6.35
C GLY A 302 17.50 23.48 7.20
N VAL A 303 17.09 24.43 8.05
CA VAL A 303 17.97 25.26 8.90
C VAL A 303 17.53 25.13 10.36
N ASP A 304 18.46 25.17 11.32
CA ASP A 304 18.12 25.04 12.74
C ASP A 304 17.30 26.23 13.28
N THR A 305 16.53 25.96 14.33
CA THR A 305 15.62 26.94 14.97
C THR A 305 16.36 28.23 15.37
N TYR A 306 17.57 28.12 15.92
CA TYR A 306 18.34 29.28 16.36
C TYR A 306 18.69 30.23 15.21
N THR A 307 19.21 29.69 14.10
CA THR A 307 19.61 30.51 12.95
C THR A 307 18.41 31.20 12.31
N ILE A 308 17.27 30.51 12.23
CA ILE A 308 16.00 31.09 11.77
C ILE A 308 15.57 32.24 12.68
N LEU A 309 15.62 32.07 14.00
CA LEU A 309 15.24 33.10 14.96
C LEU A 309 16.15 34.33 14.90
N GLN A 310 17.45 34.15 14.69
CA GLN A 310 18.37 35.28 14.51
C GLN A 310 18.06 36.06 13.23
N ALA A 311 17.78 35.36 12.12
CA ALA A 311 17.36 36.00 10.88
C ALA A 311 16.02 36.73 11.05
N LEU A 312 15.03 36.10 11.70
CA LEU A 312 13.75 36.74 12.02
C LEU A 312 13.93 38.00 12.87
N ARG A 313 14.78 37.95 13.90
CA ARG A 313 15.10 39.11 14.73
C ARG A 313 15.68 40.25 13.91
N GLU A 314 16.59 39.96 12.99
CA GLU A 314 17.16 40.97 12.10
C GLU A 314 16.08 41.58 11.17
N LEU A 315 15.25 40.74 10.55
CA LEU A 315 14.19 41.18 9.64
C LEU A 315 13.10 42.01 10.35
N VAL A 316 12.73 41.63 11.58
CA VAL A 316 11.79 42.37 12.42
C VAL A 316 12.36 43.72 12.83
N ASN A 317 13.62 43.77 13.29
CA ASN A 317 14.28 45.02 13.67
C ASN A 317 14.40 46.01 12.51
N LYS A 318 14.52 45.50 11.27
CA LYS A 318 14.56 46.31 10.04
C LYS A 318 13.17 46.65 9.49
N GLY A 319 12.10 46.13 10.10
CA GLY A 319 10.72 46.38 9.69
C GLY A 319 10.28 45.65 8.43
N TYR A 320 11.06 44.68 7.93
CA TYR A 320 10.70 43.89 6.75
C TYR A 320 9.60 42.86 7.03
N VAL A 321 9.53 42.41 8.28
CA VAL A 321 8.62 41.36 8.74
C VAL A 321 7.94 41.80 10.02
N ALA A 322 6.68 41.42 10.19
CA ALA A 322 5.91 41.67 11.41
C ALA A 322 5.33 40.37 11.97
N LEU A 323 5.16 40.36 13.30
CA LEU A 323 4.40 39.32 13.98
C LEU A 323 2.92 39.40 13.57
N LEU A 324 2.33 38.27 13.23
CA LEU A 324 0.91 38.17 12.98
C LEU A 324 0.17 38.16 14.33
N ASN A 325 -0.53 39.25 14.63
CA ASN A 325 -1.32 39.40 15.87
C ASN A 325 -2.67 38.67 15.80
N ARG A 326 -2.67 37.40 15.39
CA ARG A 326 -3.84 36.52 15.39
C ARG A 326 -3.44 35.13 15.84
N ALA A 327 -4.31 34.47 16.59
CA ALA A 327 -4.06 33.11 17.08
C ALA A 327 -3.97 32.08 15.93
N SER A 328 -4.72 32.30 14.87
CA SER A 328 -4.75 31.48 13.66
C SER A 328 -4.73 32.35 12.40
N PRO A 329 -4.03 31.94 11.33
CA PRO A 329 -4.09 32.60 10.03
C PRO A 329 -5.38 32.29 9.25
N PHE A 330 -6.21 31.37 9.77
CA PHE A 330 -7.41 30.88 9.10
C PHE A 330 -8.69 31.58 9.55
N PRO A 331 -9.80 31.44 8.80
CA PRO A 331 -11.08 32.03 9.16
C PRO A 331 -11.67 31.52 10.49
N CYS A 332 -11.38 30.28 10.89
CA CYS A 332 -11.83 29.66 12.15
C CYS A 332 -13.34 29.82 12.39
N ASN A 333 -14.15 29.59 11.37
CA ASN A 333 -15.58 29.87 11.41
C ASN A 333 -16.41 28.81 12.16
N GLY A 334 -15.80 27.71 12.64
CA GLY A 334 -16.48 26.62 13.32
C GLY A 334 -17.48 25.85 12.46
N GLN A 335 -17.47 26.02 11.13
CA GLN A 335 -18.41 25.38 10.22
C GLN A 335 -17.69 24.43 9.27
N LEU A 336 -18.06 23.14 9.31
CA LEU A 336 -17.58 22.13 8.37
C LEU A 336 -17.94 22.53 6.93
N GLY A 337 -17.01 22.26 6.01
CA GLY A 337 -17.22 22.45 4.58
C GLY A 337 -18.32 21.55 4.03
N THR A 338 -18.79 21.87 2.82
CA THR A 338 -19.78 21.03 2.15
C THR A 338 -19.10 19.71 1.74
N PRO A 339 -19.70 18.54 2.01
CA PRO A 339 -19.15 17.27 1.57
C PRO A 339 -18.85 17.25 0.07
N LEU A 340 -17.67 16.73 -0.28
CA LEU A 340 -17.21 16.69 -1.66
C LEU A 340 -17.84 15.51 -2.37
N VAL A 341 -18.49 15.78 -3.51
CA VAL A 341 -19.16 14.77 -4.32
C VAL A 341 -18.13 14.07 -5.19
N SER A 342 -18.00 12.75 -5.00
CA SER A 342 -17.20 11.89 -5.87
C SER A 342 -17.87 11.77 -7.23
N HIS A 343 -17.12 11.99 -8.30
CA HIS A 343 -17.61 11.82 -9.65
C HIS A 343 -16.95 10.59 -10.30
N THR A 344 -17.71 9.51 -10.45
CA THR A 344 -17.25 8.25 -11.05
C THR A 344 -17.54 8.16 -12.55
N ASP A 345 -18.20 9.17 -13.09
CA ASP A 345 -18.67 9.31 -14.47
C ASP A 345 -17.62 9.93 -15.41
N PHE A 346 -16.41 10.21 -14.93
CA PHE A 346 -15.33 10.78 -15.75
C PHE A 346 -14.45 9.71 -16.37
N ASP A 347 -14.40 9.70 -17.69
CA ASP A 347 -13.31 9.08 -18.42
C ASP A 347 -12.05 9.93 -18.24
N ILE A 348 -10.95 9.30 -17.82
CA ILE A 348 -9.63 9.94 -17.74
C ILE A 348 -8.69 9.20 -18.68
N SER A 349 -8.14 9.93 -19.64
CA SER A 349 -7.19 9.43 -20.63
C SER A 349 -5.78 9.95 -20.33
N PRO A 350 -4.72 9.14 -20.58
CA PRO A 350 -3.33 9.60 -20.46
C PRO A 350 -3.11 10.94 -21.17
N GLY A 351 -2.49 11.89 -20.48
CA GLY A 351 -2.28 13.26 -20.95
C GLY A 351 -3.35 14.26 -20.49
N ASP A 352 -4.49 13.81 -19.94
CA ASP A 352 -5.52 14.71 -19.44
C ASP A 352 -4.99 15.61 -18.30
N PRO A 353 -5.34 16.91 -18.29
CA PRO A 353 -4.97 17.81 -17.22
C PRO A 353 -5.72 17.45 -15.93
N VAL A 354 -4.97 17.31 -14.84
CA VAL A 354 -5.48 17.05 -13.50
C VAL A 354 -4.87 18.03 -12.52
N THR A 355 -5.62 18.35 -11.47
CA THR A 355 -5.22 19.32 -10.46
C THR A 355 -5.32 18.68 -9.09
N ALA A 356 -4.30 18.82 -8.24
CA ALA A 356 -4.40 18.46 -6.84
C ALA A 356 -4.87 19.65 -6.02
N PHE A 357 -5.75 19.37 -5.06
CA PHE A 357 -6.01 20.24 -3.93
C PHE A 357 -5.52 19.55 -2.65
N TYR A 358 -4.73 20.25 -1.86
CA TYR A 358 -4.27 19.75 -0.56
C TYR A 358 -3.98 20.91 0.40
N LEU A 359 -3.93 20.61 1.68
CA LEU A 359 -3.43 21.54 2.68
C LEU A 359 -1.94 21.30 2.86
N ASP A 360 -1.15 22.37 2.85
CA ASP A 360 0.28 22.24 3.11
C ASP A 360 0.50 21.57 4.50
N PRO A 361 1.28 20.49 4.59
CA PRO A 361 1.39 19.69 5.82
C PRO A 361 2.06 20.42 6.99
N LEU A 362 2.80 21.50 6.73
CA LEU A 362 3.45 22.30 7.76
C LEU A 362 2.67 23.57 8.10
N SER A 363 2.04 24.20 7.10
CA SER A 363 1.36 25.49 7.28
C SER A 363 -0.15 25.39 7.44
N GLY A 364 -0.78 24.34 6.90
CA GLY A 364 -2.22 24.21 6.77
C GLY A 364 -2.83 25.02 5.62
N ALA A 365 -2.03 25.76 4.84
CA ALA A 365 -2.51 26.60 3.75
C ALA A 365 -3.05 25.78 2.58
N ALA A 366 -4.19 26.21 2.04
CA ALA A 366 -4.78 25.62 0.85
C ALA A 366 -3.87 25.80 -0.38
N THR A 367 -3.51 24.69 -1.03
CA THR A 367 -2.58 24.67 -2.16
C THR A 367 -3.23 23.98 -3.36
N TRP A 368 -3.05 24.59 -4.53
CA TRP A 368 -3.43 24.03 -5.82
C TRP A 368 -2.18 23.73 -6.64
N GLN A 369 -2.09 22.53 -7.21
CA GLN A 369 -1.02 22.18 -8.13
C GLN A 369 -1.56 21.45 -9.35
N GLN A 370 -1.00 21.74 -10.51
CA GLN A 370 -1.43 21.14 -11.78
C GLN A 370 -0.42 20.11 -12.26
N GLY A 371 -0.90 19.16 -13.04
CA GLY A 371 -0.12 18.15 -13.71
C GLY A 371 -0.99 17.39 -14.69
N ASN A 372 -0.51 16.24 -15.14
CA ASN A 372 -1.21 15.42 -16.11
C ASN A 372 -1.43 14.02 -15.54
N PHE A 373 -2.53 13.42 -15.95
CA PHE A 373 -2.76 12.00 -15.74
C PHE A 373 -1.81 11.21 -16.64
N PHE A 374 -1.12 10.22 -16.07
CA PHE A 374 -0.11 9.46 -16.79
C PHE A 374 -0.65 8.11 -17.29
N GLY A 375 -1.52 7.47 -16.51
CA GLY A 375 -2.11 6.18 -16.88
C GLY A 375 -2.32 5.26 -15.67
N VAL A 376 -2.42 3.97 -15.94
CA VAL A 376 -2.59 2.93 -14.91
C VAL A 376 -1.22 2.44 -14.45
N SER A 377 -1.04 2.22 -13.14
CA SER A 377 0.21 1.71 -12.56
C SER A 377 0.52 0.26 -12.95
N SER A 378 -0.53 -0.54 -13.14
CA SER A 378 -0.49 -1.94 -13.57
C SER A 378 -1.83 -2.32 -14.21
N VAL A 379 -1.81 -3.10 -15.29
CA VAL A 379 -3.03 -3.59 -15.96
C VAL A 379 -3.87 -4.48 -15.04
N LEU A 380 -3.23 -5.19 -14.11
CA LEU A 380 -3.90 -5.99 -13.08
C LEU A 380 -4.68 -5.13 -12.07
N GLN A 381 -4.46 -3.82 -12.06
CA GLN A 381 -4.98 -2.89 -11.06
C GLN A 381 -5.46 -1.61 -11.73
N PRO A 382 -6.59 -1.67 -12.48
CA PRO A 382 -7.11 -0.53 -13.22
C PRO A 382 -7.45 0.67 -12.32
N LYS A 383 -7.65 0.45 -11.01
CA LYS A 383 -7.97 1.50 -10.03
C LYS A 383 -6.73 2.17 -9.41
N ASN A 384 -5.54 1.58 -9.56
CA ASN A 384 -4.28 2.18 -9.13
C ASN A 384 -3.71 2.99 -10.29
N LEU A 385 -3.80 4.30 -10.17
CA LEU A 385 -3.53 5.25 -11.24
C LEU A 385 -2.25 6.05 -10.98
N LEU A 386 -1.72 6.67 -12.02
CA LEU A 386 -0.49 7.47 -12.02
C LEU A 386 -0.75 8.89 -12.50
N HIS A 387 -0.10 9.87 -11.86
CA HIS A 387 -0.11 11.27 -12.27
C HIS A 387 1.27 11.92 -12.09
N THR A 388 1.44 13.13 -12.64
CA THR A 388 2.71 13.88 -12.62
C THR A 388 2.71 15.07 -11.65
N ILE A 389 1.60 15.32 -10.95
CA ILE A 389 1.46 16.44 -9.99
C ILE A 389 2.49 16.32 -8.83
N PRO A 390 3.39 17.30 -8.63
CA PRO A 390 4.47 17.24 -7.66
C PRO A 390 4.04 17.62 -6.23
N ILE A 391 3.28 16.75 -5.58
CA ILE A 391 2.74 16.98 -4.24
C ILE A 391 3.83 16.77 -3.17
N LEU A 392 3.83 17.62 -2.13
CA LEU A 392 4.76 17.53 -1.00
C LEU A 392 4.61 16.22 -0.21
N PRO A 393 5.72 15.66 0.34
CA PRO A 393 5.65 14.54 1.29
C PRO A 393 4.77 14.88 2.50
N GLY A 394 4.04 13.88 3.02
CA GLY A 394 3.08 14.07 4.12
C GLY A 394 1.67 14.47 3.67
N SER A 395 1.47 14.75 2.38
CA SER A 395 0.15 15.05 1.81
C SER A 395 -0.55 13.83 1.19
N SER A 396 -0.19 12.60 1.60
CA SER A 396 -0.95 11.40 1.24
C SER A 396 -2.40 11.54 1.73
N GLY A 397 -3.37 11.18 0.88
CA GLY A 397 -4.79 11.49 1.09
C GLY A 397 -5.26 12.79 0.44
N ALA A 398 -4.38 13.55 -0.21
CA ALA A 398 -4.73 14.73 -1.00
C ALA A 398 -5.71 14.40 -2.14
N LEU A 399 -6.49 15.41 -2.54
CA LEU A 399 -7.52 15.25 -3.56
C LEU A 399 -6.92 15.45 -4.94
N ILE A 400 -7.23 14.55 -5.86
CA ILE A 400 -6.96 14.73 -7.29
C ILE A 400 -8.27 15.03 -7.99
N LEU A 401 -8.27 16.11 -8.75
CA LEU A 401 -9.43 16.72 -9.37
C LEU A 401 -9.26 16.80 -10.89
N LYS A 402 -10.34 16.53 -11.64
CA LYS A 402 -10.46 16.86 -13.06
C LYS A 402 -11.60 17.83 -13.21
N ASN A 403 -11.37 19.01 -13.81
CA ASN A 403 -12.37 20.07 -13.91
C ASN A 403 -13.02 20.42 -12.55
N TYR A 404 -12.20 20.52 -11.49
CA TYR A 404 -12.63 20.76 -10.10
C TYR A 404 -13.55 19.70 -9.48
N LYS A 405 -13.66 18.52 -10.09
CA LYS A 405 -14.43 17.38 -9.58
C LYS A 405 -13.49 16.29 -9.10
N LEU A 406 -13.84 15.68 -7.97
CA LEU A 406 -13.02 14.64 -7.33
C LEU A 406 -12.99 13.37 -8.18
N VAL A 407 -11.79 12.98 -8.58
CA VAL A 407 -11.51 11.80 -9.41
C VAL A 407 -10.58 10.81 -8.73
N GLY A 408 -9.72 11.24 -7.82
CA GLY A 408 -8.82 10.32 -7.13
C GLY A 408 -8.26 10.83 -5.81
N VAL A 409 -7.58 9.93 -5.11
CA VAL A 409 -6.92 10.19 -3.82
C VAL A 409 -5.43 9.92 -3.98
N HIS A 410 -4.59 10.90 -3.69
CA HIS A 410 -3.14 10.80 -3.82
C HIS A 410 -2.55 9.81 -2.81
N GLY A 411 -1.74 8.86 -3.29
CA GLY A 411 -1.05 7.85 -2.49
C GLY A 411 0.35 8.26 -2.04
N GLY A 412 1.11 8.90 -2.93
CA GLY A 412 2.51 9.28 -2.67
C GLY A 412 3.37 9.19 -3.94
N ALA A 413 4.67 9.47 -3.80
CA ALA A 413 5.64 9.31 -4.89
C ALA A 413 5.94 7.83 -5.16
N ILE A 414 6.18 7.48 -6.41
CA ILE A 414 6.56 6.12 -6.82
C ILE A 414 8.00 6.14 -7.33
N ALA A 415 8.78 5.10 -6.97
CA ALA A 415 10.11 4.90 -7.54
C ALA A 415 10.02 4.74 -9.07
N PRO A 416 10.84 5.46 -9.86
CA PRO A 416 10.82 5.33 -11.31
C PRO A 416 11.12 3.88 -11.72
N LYS A 417 10.25 3.28 -12.54
CA LYS A 417 10.49 1.96 -13.11
C LYS A 417 11.63 2.06 -14.13
N PRO A 418 12.52 1.05 -14.23
CA PRO A 418 13.56 1.02 -15.26
C PRO A 418 12.95 1.19 -16.66
N GLY A 419 13.41 2.18 -17.41
CA GLY A 419 12.92 2.49 -18.77
C GLY A 419 11.82 3.56 -18.85
N ASN A 420 11.34 4.11 -17.73
CA ASN A 420 10.60 5.37 -17.74
C ASN A 420 11.60 6.54 -17.74
N ASP A 421 11.39 7.53 -18.61
CA ASP A 421 12.14 8.78 -18.62
C ASP A 421 12.12 9.46 -17.24
N ASN A 422 13.05 10.39 -16.99
CA ASN A 422 13.32 11.12 -15.72
C ASN A 422 12.11 11.84 -15.05
N GLN A 423 10.88 11.62 -15.50
CA GLN A 423 9.67 12.20 -14.93
C GLN A 423 9.27 11.49 -13.63
N ARG A 424 9.21 12.25 -12.54
CA ARG A 424 8.71 11.76 -11.25
C ARG A 424 7.21 11.48 -11.35
N LEU A 425 6.82 10.26 -10.99
CA LEU A 425 5.43 9.81 -11.01
C LEU A 425 4.92 9.62 -9.59
N PHE A 426 3.61 9.80 -9.45
CA PHE A 426 2.91 9.72 -8.19
C PHE A 426 1.69 8.82 -8.32
N GLN A 427 1.42 8.04 -7.27
CA GLN A 427 0.25 7.16 -7.20
C GLN A 427 -0.99 7.97 -6.86
N MET A 428 -2.12 7.60 -7.45
CA MET A 428 -3.43 7.92 -6.91
C MET A 428 -4.37 6.72 -7.01
N MET A 429 -5.30 6.62 -6.06
CA MET A 429 -6.43 5.70 -6.11
C MET A 429 -7.59 6.34 -6.85
N TRP A 430 -8.19 5.61 -7.80
CA TRP A 430 -9.44 6.01 -8.44
C TRP A 430 -10.58 6.10 -7.41
N ILE A 431 -11.34 7.19 -7.42
CA ILE A 431 -12.40 7.43 -6.42
C ILE A 431 -13.54 6.40 -6.51
N GLY A 432 -13.75 5.78 -7.69
CA GLY A 432 -14.73 4.72 -7.86
C GLY A 432 -14.43 3.45 -7.04
N ALA A 433 -13.21 3.28 -6.53
CA ALA A 433 -12.90 2.22 -5.56
C ALA A 433 -13.71 2.34 -4.24
N LEU A 434 -14.26 3.51 -3.92
CA LEU A 434 -15.19 3.67 -2.78
C LEU A 434 -16.49 2.86 -2.93
N LEU A 435 -16.93 2.61 -4.17
CA LEU A 435 -18.14 1.83 -4.43
C LEU A 435 -17.98 0.36 -4.03
N ASP A 436 -16.78 -0.20 -4.19
CA ASP A 436 -16.46 -1.57 -3.79
C ASP A 436 -16.48 -1.73 -2.27
N MET A 437 -16.16 -0.65 -1.53
CA MET A 437 -16.17 -0.64 -0.07
C MET A 437 -17.60 -0.57 0.50
N SER A 438 -18.52 0.11 -0.18
CA SER A 438 -19.90 0.29 0.30
C SER A 438 -20.79 -0.93 0.06
N ALA A 439 -20.49 -1.76 -0.94
CA ALA A 439 -21.34 -2.88 -1.37
C ALA A 439 -21.33 -4.12 -0.44
N ARG A 440 -20.34 -4.31 0.44
CA ARG A 440 -20.19 -5.57 1.22
C ARG A 440 -20.24 -5.46 2.74
N LYS A 441 -20.08 -4.28 3.36
CA LYS A 441 -19.91 -4.15 4.83
C LYS A 441 -21.10 -3.58 5.62
N LEU A 442 -22.25 -3.34 4.98
CA LEU A 442 -23.43 -2.78 5.65
C LEU A 442 -24.32 -3.82 6.38
N ARG A 443 -23.94 -5.11 6.40
CA ARG A 443 -24.68 -6.16 7.15
C ARG A 443 -24.09 -6.56 8.50
N THR A 444 -22.84 -6.24 8.81
CA THR A 444 -22.15 -6.77 10.01
C THR A 444 -21.87 -5.74 11.10
N ALA A 445 -22.16 -4.45 10.89
CA ALA A 445 -21.83 -3.40 11.87
C ALA A 445 -23.00 -3.04 12.83
N THR A 446 -24.18 -3.65 12.69
CA THR A 446 -25.39 -3.26 13.43
C THR A 446 -25.98 -4.35 14.33
N GLU A 447 -25.42 -5.56 14.39
CA GLU A 447 -26.05 -6.69 15.10
C GLU A 447 -25.23 -7.34 16.22
N THR A 448 -24.07 -6.83 16.59
CA THR A 448 -23.33 -7.31 17.78
C THR A 448 -22.92 -6.15 18.66
N GLY A 449 -23.91 -5.57 19.33
CA GLY A 449 -23.68 -4.82 20.57
C GLY A 449 -23.95 -5.77 21.73
N GLU A 450 -22.90 -6.33 22.33
CA GLU A 450 -22.81 -6.76 23.72
C GLU A 450 -21.41 -7.36 23.96
N ASP A 451 -20.69 -6.77 24.93
CA ASP A 451 -19.40 -7.15 25.53
C ASP A 451 -18.10 -7.13 24.67
N GLU A 452 -17.57 -5.92 24.40
CA GLU A 452 -16.16 -5.72 24.00
C GLU A 452 -15.25 -5.52 25.24
N THR A 453 -14.79 -6.61 25.82
CA THR A 453 -13.49 -6.66 26.52
C THR A 453 -12.61 -7.67 25.80
N ASP A 454 -11.66 -7.15 25.01
CA ASP A 454 -10.40 -7.78 24.55
C ASP A 454 -10.09 -7.35 23.10
N GLY A 455 -9.62 -6.11 22.94
CA GLY A 455 -9.54 -5.44 21.64
C GLY A 455 -8.16 -4.89 21.28
N ILE A 456 -7.06 -5.56 21.64
CA ILE A 456 -5.69 -5.23 21.16
C ILE A 456 -4.80 -6.50 21.00
N ALA A 457 -5.19 -7.65 21.57
CA ALA A 457 -4.43 -8.91 21.55
C ALA A 457 -4.27 -9.57 20.15
N GLY A 458 -5.01 -9.11 19.14
CA GLY A 458 -4.95 -9.64 17.77
C GLY A 458 -3.70 -9.20 16.98
N LEU A 459 -3.03 -8.12 17.39
CA LEU A 459 -1.93 -7.51 16.64
C LEU A 459 -0.58 -8.27 16.74
N ARG A 460 -0.43 -9.19 17.70
CA ARG A 460 0.78 -10.04 17.88
C ARG A 460 0.53 -11.56 17.85
N SER A 461 -0.63 -12.01 18.29
CA SER A 461 -0.88 -13.43 18.62
C SER A 461 -0.72 -14.42 17.46
N LYS A 462 -0.90 -14.02 16.20
CA LYS A 462 -0.88 -14.98 15.06
C LYS A 462 0.50 -15.30 14.48
N LEU A 463 1.57 -14.67 14.97
CA LEU A 463 2.95 -14.93 14.52
C LEU A 463 3.89 -15.32 15.67
N ASP A 464 3.60 -14.91 16.90
CA ASP A 464 4.36 -15.36 18.08
C ASP A 464 4.17 -16.87 18.32
N ASP A 465 3.01 -17.45 17.98
CA ASP A 465 2.76 -18.90 18.06
C ASP A 465 3.67 -19.75 17.16
N LYS A 466 4.29 -19.16 16.12
CA LYS A 466 5.23 -19.88 15.23
C LYS A 466 6.71 -19.59 15.52
N ALA A 467 7.00 -18.58 16.34
CA ALA A 467 8.37 -18.28 16.80
C ALA A 467 8.64 -18.81 18.21
N ALA A 468 7.59 -19.02 19.03
CA ALA A 468 7.69 -19.47 20.41
C ALA A 468 7.88 -20.99 20.58
N GLU A 469 7.69 -21.79 19.54
CA GLU A 469 7.77 -23.26 19.64
C GLU A 469 9.21 -23.82 19.68
N VAL A 470 10.26 -22.98 19.55
CA VAL A 470 11.65 -23.47 19.46
C VAL A 470 12.49 -23.28 20.74
N GLU A 471 12.15 -22.40 21.69
CA GLU A 471 12.99 -22.23 22.91
C GLU A 471 12.24 -21.82 24.20
N ALA A 472 11.21 -22.56 24.58
CA ALA A 472 10.54 -22.37 25.87
C ALA A 472 11.13 -23.27 26.98
N LYS A 473 12.35 -22.94 27.46
CA LYS A 473 12.80 -23.35 28.81
C LYS A 473 13.61 -22.23 29.47
N ASP A 474 13.12 -21.81 30.64
CA ASP A 474 13.79 -21.05 31.70
C ASP A 474 14.37 -19.66 31.35
N ARG A 475 13.51 -18.70 30.98
CA ARG A 475 13.88 -17.27 30.95
C ARG A 475 13.11 -16.49 32.01
N LEU A 476 13.83 -15.87 32.95
CA LEU A 476 13.31 -15.00 34.00
C LEU A 476 13.15 -13.59 33.44
N GLN A 477 11.97 -12.99 33.60
CA GLN A 477 11.72 -11.64 33.12
C GLN A 477 12.05 -10.61 34.20
N CYS A 478 12.92 -9.64 33.87
CA CYS A 478 13.27 -8.58 34.80
C CYS A 478 12.04 -7.71 35.10
N PRO A 479 11.65 -7.47 36.37
CA PRO A 479 10.44 -6.71 36.69
C PRO A 479 10.52 -5.22 36.30
N ASN A 480 11.73 -4.68 36.18
CA ASN A 480 11.94 -3.26 35.85
C ASN A 480 12.01 -2.97 34.34
N CYS A 481 12.83 -3.72 33.58
CA CYS A 481 13.01 -3.48 32.13
C CYS A 481 12.40 -4.57 31.23
N MET A 482 11.80 -5.61 31.82
CA MET A 482 11.14 -6.70 31.12
C MET A 482 12.02 -7.52 30.17
N SER A 483 13.35 -7.38 30.27
CA SER A 483 14.29 -8.21 29.52
C SER A 483 14.35 -9.63 30.07
N PHE A 484 14.58 -10.58 29.16
CA PHE A 484 14.69 -11.99 29.50
C PHE A 484 16.12 -12.30 29.94
N ASN A 485 16.24 -12.84 31.15
CA ASN A 485 17.49 -13.19 31.79
C ASN A 485 17.55 -14.70 32.00
N ALA A 486 18.72 -15.29 31.78
CA ALA A 486 18.91 -16.75 31.88
C ALA A 486 19.02 -17.25 33.34
N LYS A 487 19.31 -16.36 34.31
CA LYS A 487 19.49 -16.70 35.73
C LYS A 487 19.02 -15.55 36.65
N PRO A 488 18.62 -15.84 37.91
CA PRO A 488 18.40 -14.81 38.93
C PRO A 488 19.71 -14.06 39.23
N GLY A 489 19.61 -12.78 39.60
CA GLY A 489 20.75 -11.88 39.76
C GLY A 489 20.55 -10.52 39.06
N PRO A 490 21.60 -9.69 38.93
CA PRO A 490 21.47 -8.38 38.29
C PRO A 490 21.09 -8.55 36.82
N CYS A 491 20.01 -7.89 36.43
CA CYS A 491 19.51 -7.90 35.06
C CYS A 491 20.59 -7.46 34.07
N VAL A 492 20.81 -8.27 33.03
CA VAL A 492 21.84 -8.02 32.00
C VAL A 492 21.59 -6.71 31.24
N THR A 493 20.35 -6.19 31.25
CA THR A 493 19.95 -4.98 30.53
C THR A 493 19.88 -3.74 31.41
N CYS A 494 19.42 -3.84 32.66
CA CYS A 494 19.18 -2.67 33.52
C CYS A 494 19.82 -2.75 34.91
N GLY A 495 20.56 -3.82 35.21
CA GLY A 495 21.23 -4.03 36.49
C GLY A 495 20.32 -4.31 37.70
N THR A 496 19.00 -4.25 37.53
CA THR A 496 18.03 -4.53 38.62
C THR A 496 18.11 -5.99 39.05
N GLU A 497 18.21 -6.25 40.35
CA GLU A 497 18.34 -7.59 40.91
C GLU A 497 17.03 -8.38 40.80
N ILE A 498 17.09 -9.55 40.16
CA ILE A 498 15.95 -10.43 39.90
C ILE A 498 15.97 -11.56 40.92
N GLU A 499 14.95 -11.63 41.78
CA GLU A 499 14.76 -12.71 42.75
C GLU A 499 14.27 -14.00 42.07
N ALA A 500 14.69 -15.16 42.58
CA ALA A 500 14.21 -16.45 42.08
C ALA A 500 12.77 -16.72 42.54
N PRO A 501 11.90 -17.32 41.70
CA PRO A 501 10.55 -17.67 42.12
C PRO A 501 10.57 -18.72 43.27
N PRO A 502 9.60 -18.67 44.20
CA PRO A 502 9.53 -19.63 45.29
C PRO A 502 9.34 -21.07 44.75
N ILE A 503 10.02 -22.03 45.38
CA ILE A 503 9.95 -23.45 44.99
C ILE A 503 8.58 -24.00 45.39
N ASP A 504 7.76 -24.37 44.40
CA ASP A 504 6.49 -25.06 44.64
C ASP A 504 6.73 -26.46 45.23
N VAL A 505 6.19 -26.71 46.42
CA VAL A 505 6.24 -28.02 47.06
C VAL A 505 5.27 -28.97 46.34
N VAL A 506 5.81 -29.96 45.62
CA VAL A 506 5.02 -31.01 44.98
C VAL A 506 4.39 -31.89 46.07
N PRO A 507 3.05 -32.05 46.12
CA PRO A 507 2.40 -32.88 47.14
C PRO A 507 2.70 -34.36 46.90
N GLU A 508 3.14 -35.07 47.95
CA GLU A 508 3.57 -36.47 47.88
C GLU A 508 2.41 -37.48 47.72
N LYS A 509 1.16 -37.04 47.95
CA LYS A 509 -0.01 -37.92 47.88
C LYS A 509 -0.48 -38.10 46.43
N PRO A 510 -0.73 -39.33 45.96
CA PRO A 510 -1.07 -39.60 44.56
C PRO A 510 -2.32 -38.87 44.07
N LEU A 511 -3.33 -38.71 44.93
CA LEU A 511 -4.58 -38.03 44.59
C LEU A 511 -4.37 -36.52 44.40
N ASP A 512 -3.58 -35.90 45.28
CA ASP A 512 -3.28 -34.47 45.24
C ASP A 512 -2.35 -34.12 44.07
N LEU A 513 -1.48 -35.05 43.68
CA LEU A 513 -0.63 -34.92 42.49
C LEU A 513 -1.46 -34.93 41.19
N VAL A 514 -2.54 -35.71 41.13
CA VAL A 514 -3.45 -35.74 40.00
C VAL A 514 -4.24 -34.43 39.92
N ILE A 515 -4.71 -33.91 41.04
CA ILE A 515 -5.41 -32.62 41.10
C ILE A 515 -4.47 -31.47 40.74
N TYR A 516 -3.24 -31.48 41.25
CA TYR A 516 -2.20 -30.49 40.92
C TYR A 516 -1.88 -30.50 39.42
N LYS A 517 -1.70 -31.69 38.82
CA LYS A 517 -1.45 -31.82 37.37
C LYS A 517 -2.65 -31.39 36.51
N ALA A 518 -3.86 -31.73 36.93
CA ALA A 518 -5.08 -31.33 36.21
C ALA A 518 -5.27 -29.80 36.24
N LYS A 519 -5.02 -29.16 37.38
CA LYS A 519 -5.11 -27.70 37.54
C LYS A 519 -4.06 -26.98 36.71
N LYS A 520 -2.83 -27.50 36.67
CA LYS A 520 -1.74 -26.96 35.85
C LYS A 520 -2.02 -27.10 34.34
N LEU A 521 -2.63 -28.21 33.92
CA LEU A 521 -3.13 -28.41 32.54
C LEU A 521 -4.28 -27.44 32.21
N GLN A 522 -5.15 -27.15 33.18
CA GLN A 522 -6.27 -26.22 32.99
C GLN A 522 -5.79 -24.77 32.81
N GLU A 523 -4.77 -24.36 33.57
CA GLU A 523 -4.12 -23.05 33.45
C GLU A 523 -3.32 -22.93 32.14
N GLN A 524 -2.64 -24.00 31.71
CA GLN A 524 -1.82 -24.00 30.50
C GLN A 524 -2.64 -23.91 29.20
N TYR A 525 -3.87 -24.44 29.19
CA TYR A 525 -4.72 -24.50 27.99
C TYR A 525 -6.01 -23.65 28.07
N GLY A 526 -6.20 -22.87 29.14
CA GLY A 526 -7.30 -21.91 29.27
C GLY A 526 -8.72 -22.50 29.21
N VAL A 527 -8.91 -23.74 29.66
CA VAL A 527 -10.20 -24.46 29.49
C VAL A 527 -11.14 -24.20 30.68
N THR A 528 -12.32 -23.65 30.41
CA THR A 528 -13.35 -23.42 31.45
C THR A 528 -14.02 -24.74 31.86
N ASN A 529 -14.46 -24.83 33.13
CA ASN A 529 -15.03 -26.04 33.76
C ASN A 529 -16.20 -26.68 32.99
N LYS A 530 -16.87 -25.94 32.10
CA LYS A 530 -17.99 -26.44 31.29
C LYS A 530 -17.56 -27.36 30.15
N HIS A 531 -16.32 -27.28 29.66
CA HIS A 531 -15.82 -28.14 28.58
C HIS A 531 -15.28 -29.48 29.07
N LEU A 532 -14.83 -29.54 30.32
CA LEU A 532 -14.40 -30.78 30.99
C LEU A 532 -15.57 -31.72 31.32
N ALA A 533 -16.77 -31.17 31.53
CA ALA A 533 -17.98 -31.96 31.79
C ALA A 533 -18.48 -32.75 30.56
N PHE A 534 -18.20 -32.29 29.33
CA PHE A 534 -18.58 -32.98 28.09
C PHE A 534 -17.55 -34.03 27.64
N LEU A 535 -16.30 -33.96 28.11
CA LEU A 535 -15.23 -34.92 27.79
C LEU A 535 -15.10 -36.08 28.79
N GLY A 536 -15.79 -36.01 29.94
CA GLY A 536 -15.71 -36.98 31.03
C GLY A 536 -16.38 -38.34 30.79
N ALA A 537 -16.95 -38.61 29.62
CA ALA A 537 -17.76 -39.81 29.38
C ALA A 537 -17.17 -40.84 28.40
N LEU A 538 -16.00 -40.62 27.77
CA LEU A 538 -15.60 -41.48 26.63
C LEU A 538 -14.16 -41.97 26.52
N LEU A 539 -13.23 -41.60 27.40
CA LEU A 539 -11.84 -42.08 27.27
C LEU A 539 -11.19 -42.43 28.62
N ALA A 540 -11.69 -43.51 29.23
CA ALA A 540 -10.94 -44.26 30.24
C ALA A 540 -10.14 -45.38 29.55
N LEU A 541 -8.81 -45.16 29.42
CA LEU A 541 -7.72 -46.10 29.03
C LEU A 541 -7.71 -46.62 27.57
N PRO A 542 -6.53 -46.76 26.90
CA PRO A 542 -5.20 -47.03 27.46
C PRO A 542 -4.05 -46.17 26.85
N LEU A 543 -3.45 -45.28 27.65
CA LEU A 543 -2.23 -44.52 27.27
C LEU A 543 -1.02 -44.88 28.16
N PHE A 544 -1.03 -46.08 28.73
CA PHE A 544 0.01 -46.60 29.63
C PHE A 544 0.98 -47.61 28.96
N GLY A 545 0.90 -47.78 27.62
CA GLY A 545 1.60 -48.85 26.91
C GLY A 545 2.85 -48.50 26.09
N MET A 546 3.23 -47.22 25.91
CA MET A 546 4.33 -46.85 24.98
C MET A 546 5.38 -45.90 25.59
N LEU A 547 5.68 -46.01 26.89
CA LEU A 547 6.72 -45.20 27.55
C LEU A 547 7.92 -46.02 28.05
N MET A 548 8.10 -47.24 27.54
CA MET A 548 9.24 -48.10 27.87
C MET A 548 9.81 -48.72 26.60
N CYS A 549 10.62 -47.98 25.83
CA CYS A 549 11.68 -48.46 24.92
C CYS A 549 12.18 -47.34 23.98
N SER A 550 13.13 -46.51 24.43
CA SER A 550 14.18 -45.97 23.55
C SER A 550 15.29 -45.31 24.36
N THR A 551 16.51 -45.82 24.16
CA THR A 551 17.78 -45.37 24.74
C THR A 551 18.28 -44.07 24.09
N PRO A 552 19.17 -43.30 24.75
CA PRO A 552 19.64 -42.01 24.27
C PRO A 552 20.72 -42.17 23.17
N THR A 553 20.49 -41.59 22.00
CA THR A 553 21.51 -41.42 20.96
C THR A 553 22.12 -40.03 21.08
N THR A 554 23.45 -39.98 21.13
CA THR A 554 24.29 -38.76 21.13
C THR A 554 24.04 -37.90 19.88
N PRO A 555 24.09 -36.56 19.99
CA PRO A 555 23.92 -35.67 18.83
C PRO A 555 25.18 -35.69 17.94
N PRO A 556 25.04 -35.61 16.60
CA PRO A 556 26.20 -35.50 15.72
C PRO A 556 26.83 -34.11 15.86
N ALA A 557 28.15 -34.09 15.68
CA ALA A 557 28.98 -32.90 15.75
C ALA A 557 28.55 -31.84 14.71
N ILE A 558 28.60 -30.58 15.15
CA ILE A 558 28.44 -29.38 14.34
C ILE A 558 29.58 -29.36 13.31
N VAL A 559 29.24 -29.43 12.03
CA VAL A 559 30.17 -29.15 10.93
C VAL A 559 30.08 -27.65 10.64
N ASP A 560 31.20 -26.95 10.84
CA ASP A 560 31.38 -25.56 10.42
C ASP A 560 31.09 -25.38 8.93
N THR A 561 29.96 -24.79 8.57
CA THR A 561 29.77 -24.22 7.24
C THR A 561 30.39 -22.84 7.21
N LYS A 562 31.65 -22.79 6.75
CA LYS A 562 32.29 -21.56 6.27
C LYS A 562 31.43 -20.92 5.18
N ASP A 563 31.22 -19.61 5.33
CA ASP A 563 30.66 -18.72 4.33
C ASP A 563 31.33 -18.92 2.96
N ALA A 564 30.56 -19.45 2.01
CA ALA A 564 30.94 -19.47 0.61
C ALA A 564 30.54 -18.12 -0.01
N ALA A 565 31.50 -17.43 -0.62
CA ALA A 565 31.25 -16.30 -1.50
C ALA A 565 30.24 -16.68 -2.61
N PRO A 566 29.41 -15.74 -3.11
CA PRO A 566 28.40 -16.05 -4.13
C PRO A 566 29.05 -16.65 -5.38
N ALA A 567 28.61 -17.85 -5.76
CA ALA A 567 29.03 -18.49 -6.98
C ALA A 567 28.59 -17.63 -8.18
N VAL A 568 29.53 -17.26 -9.05
CA VAL A 568 29.22 -16.55 -10.29
C VAL A 568 28.70 -17.57 -11.30
N HIS A 569 27.38 -17.70 -11.39
CA HIS A 569 26.72 -18.56 -12.38
C HIS A 569 26.85 -17.96 -13.79
N GLN A 570 27.30 -18.76 -14.77
CA GLN A 570 27.39 -18.35 -16.17
C GLN A 570 26.11 -18.73 -16.92
N ASN A 571 25.61 -17.84 -17.77
CA ASN A 571 24.43 -18.12 -18.60
C ASN A 571 24.75 -19.15 -19.69
N SER A 572 23.94 -20.20 -19.77
CA SER A 572 23.98 -21.14 -20.90
C SER A 572 23.52 -20.46 -22.18
N GLU A 573 24.42 -20.36 -23.16
CA GLU A 573 24.15 -19.74 -24.45
C GLU A 573 23.02 -20.47 -25.21
N LYS A 574 22.99 -21.80 -25.14
CA LYS A 574 21.95 -22.63 -25.75
C LYS A 574 20.57 -22.38 -25.13
N ALA A 575 20.50 -22.27 -23.81
CA ALA A 575 19.26 -21.97 -23.10
C ALA A 575 18.76 -20.55 -23.39
N MET A 576 19.67 -19.58 -23.45
CA MET A 576 19.37 -18.20 -23.84
C MET A 576 18.84 -18.13 -25.28
N GLN A 577 19.47 -18.81 -26.23
CA GLN A 577 19.01 -18.87 -27.62
C GLN A 577 17.61 -19.48 -27.70
N ALA A 578 17.37 -20.60 -27.02
CA ALA A 578 16.04 -21.22 -26.97
C ALA A 578 14.98 -20.32 -26.33
N ALA A 579 15.32 -19.58 -25.27
CA ALA A 579 14.40 -18.65 -24.63
C ALA A 579 13.99 -17.50 -25.57
N VAL A 580 14.94 -16.94 -26.32
CA VAL A 580 14.67 -15.88 -27.31
C VAL A 580 13.89 -16.43 -28.50
N GLU A 581 14.32 -17.56 -29.07
CA GLU A 581 13.71 -18.17 -30.27
C GLU A 581 12.27 -18.62 -30.02
N TYR A 582 12.03 -19.38 -28.95
CA TYR A 582 10.74 -20.04 -28.74
C TYR A 582 9.79 -19.21 -27.88
N ALA A 583 10.27 -18.55 -26.82
CA ALA A 583 9.40 -17.76 -25.93
C ALA A 583 9.35 -16.28 -26.29
N GLY A 584 10.34 -15.78 -27.05
CA GLY A 584 10.53 -14.35 -27.32
C GLY A 584 10.88 -13.58 -26.05
N PHE A 585 11.58 -14.25 -25.12
CA PHE A 585 12.10 -13.64 -23.90
C PHE A 585 13.32 -12.75 -24.19
N LYS A 586 13.64 -11.86 -23.25
CA LYS A 586 14.89 -11.09 -23.27
C LYS A 586 16.11 -12.02 -23.21
N ALA A 587 17.15 -11.68 -23.98
CA ALA A 587 18.42 -12.42 -23.96
C ALA A 587 19.17 -12.27 -22.62
N THR A 588 18.93 -11.20 -21.88
CA THR A 588 19.55 -10.97 -20.57
C THR A 588 18.53 -11.29 -19.46
N PRO A 589 18.84 -12.23 -18.54
CA PRO A 589 17.95 -12.53 -17.42
C PRO A 589 17.96 -11.39 -16.39
N PRO A 590 16.95 -11.31 -15.48
CA PRO A 590 16.90 -10.28 -14.45
C PRO A 590 18.05 -10.46 -13.45
N PRO A 591 18.44 -9.41 -12.70
CA PRO A 591 19.52 -9.50 -11.72
C PRO A 591 19.31 -10.64 -10.70
N GLY A 592 20.30 -11.53 -10.60
CA GLY A 592 20.25 -12.70 -9.71
C GLY A 592 19.59 -13.94 -10.31
N TYR A 593 19.23 -13.91 -11.60
CA TYR A 593 18.84 -15.08 -12.38
C TYR A 593 19.90 -15.43 -13.43
N TRP A 594 19.96 -16.70 -13.81
CA TRP A 594 20.76 -17.17 -14.95
C TRP A 594 20.02 -18.21 -15.78
N PHE A 595 20.41 -18.32 -17.05
CA PHE A 595 19.93 -19.34 -17.97
C PHE A 595 20.67 -20.66 -17.78
N GLU A 596 19.93 -21.76 -17.69
CA GLU A 596 20.45 -23.11 -17.49
C GLU A 596 20.02 -24.04 -18.64
N ASP A 597 20.92 -24.88 -19.15
CA ASP A 597 20.55 -25.91 -20.14
C ASP A 597 19.81 -27.06 -19.45
N THR A 598 18.54 -27.23 -19.79
CA THR A 598 17.68 -28.26 -19.20
C THR A 598 17.54 -29.51 -20.05
N SER A 599 18.34 -29.65 -21.12
CA SER A 599 18.33 -30.82 -22.00
C SER A 599 18.54 -32.15 -21.25
N ALA A 600 19.30 -32.13 -20.14
CA ALA A 600 19.51 -33.30 -19.30
C ALA A 600 18.24 -33.73 -18.53
N ILE A 601 17.31 -32.80 -18.29
CA ILE A 601 16.06 -33.02 -17.53
C ILE A 601 14.94 -33.50 -18.47
N THR A 602 14.88 -32.95 -19.68
CA THR A 602 13.78 -33.12 -20.63
C THR A 602 14.10 -34.09 -21.78
N GLY A 603 15.35 -34.52 -21.90
CA GLY A 603 15.81 -35.47 -22.91
C GLY A 603 15.77 -34.86 -24.31
N GLU A 604 15.02 -35.49 -25.22
CA GLU A 604 14.87 -35.03 -26.61
C GLU A 604 13.93 -33.81 -26.75
N THR A 605 13.15 -33.49 -25.71
CA THR A 605 12.20 -32.38 -25.75
C THR A 605 12.95 -31.06 -25.58
N LYS A 606 12.75 -30.11 -26.51
CA LYS A 606 13.37 -28.79 -26.43
C LYS A 606 12.92 -28.05 -25.17
N SER A 607 13.86 -27.50 -24.41
CA SER A 607 13.56 -26.77 -23.19
C SER A 607 14.70 -25.83 -22.79
N PHE A 608 14.42 -24.91 -21.86
CA PHE A 608 15.41 -24.08 -21.20
C PHE A 608 15.01 -23.81 -19.74
N GLY A 609 15.97 -23.41 -18.91
CA GLY A 609 15.75 -23.09 -17.50
C GLY A 609 16.13 -21.65 -17.14
N LEU A 610 15.44 -21.08 -16.15
CA LEU A 610 15.79 -19.82 -15.50
C LEU A 610 15.80 -20.01 -13.99
N TYR A 611 16.99 -19.95 -13.38
CA TYR A 611 17.19 -20.27 -11.97
C TYR A 611 17.66 -19.05 -11.18
N SER A 612 17.36 -19.02 -9.89
CA SER A 612 17.84 -17.98 -8.96
C SER A 612 18.00 -18.53 -7.55
N GLU A 613 19.20 -18.37 -6.98
CA GLU A 613 19.46 -18.67 -5.57
C GLU A 613 18.78 -17.66 -4.64
N ARG A 614 18.77 -16.38 -5.05
CA ARG A 614 18.19 -15.28 -4.26
C ARG A 614 16.67 -15.44 -4.14
N ALA A 615 15.99 -15.80 -5.23
CA ALA A 615 14.56 -16.06 -5.22
C ALA A 615 14.21 -17.50 -4.79
N ASN A 616 15.22 -18.33 -4.50
CA ASN A 616 15.06 -19.74 -4.20
C ASN A 616 14.18 -20.48 -5.24
N GLN A 617 14.48 -20.30 -6.53
CA GLN A 617 13.58 -20.70 -7.60
C GLN A 617 14.31 -21.42 -8.74
N LYS A 618 13.70 -22.50 -9.23
CA LYS A 618 14.02 -23.13 -10.51
C LYS A 618 12.79 -23.16 -11.40
N VAL A 619 12.87 -22.51 -12.56
CA VAL A 619 11.81 -22.50 -13.58
C VAL A 619 12.27 -23.26 -14.80
N LEU A 620 11.49 -24.25 -15.22
CA LEU A 620 11.69 -25.04 -16.43
C LEU A 620 10.64 -24.65 -17.47
N PHE A 621 11.06 -24.36 -18.69
CA PHE A 621 10.20 -24.10 -19.84
C PHE A 621 10.37 -25.22 -20.87
N VAL A 622 9.31 -25.97 -21.13
CA VAL A 622 9.29 -27.11 -22.05
C VAL A 622 8.48 -26.74 -23.29
N ILE A 623 9.09 -26.86 -24.47
CA ILE A 623 8.50 -26.46 -25.74
C ILE A 623 7.80 -27.67 -26.37
N TYR A 624 6.49 -27.56 -26.57
CA TYR A 624 5.68 -28.55 -27.26
C TYR A 624 5.46 -28.12 -28.71
N ASP A 625 5.59 -29.06 -29.64
CA ASP A 625 5.30 -28.85 -31.07
C ASP A 625 3.79 -28.82 -31.39
N ASP A 626 2.94 -28.77 -30.35
CA ASP A 626 1.50 -28.61 -30.46
C ASP A 626 0.96 -27.63 -29.41
N LEU A 627 -0.35 -27.35 -29.48
CA LEU A 627 -1.05 -26.47 -28.54
C LEU A 627 -1.63 -27.19 -27.31
N SER A 628 -1.22 -28.43 -27.05
CA SER A 628 -1.84 -29.26 -25.99
C SER A 628 -1.74 -28.63 -24.59
N PRO A 629 -0.62 -28.00 -24.16
CA PRO A 629 -0.56 -27.35 -22.85
C PRO A 629 -1.43 -26.09 -22.77
N CYS A 630 -1.50 -25.31 -23.85
CA CYS A 630 -2.27 -24.07 -23.91
C CYS A 630 -3.79 -24.34 -23.97
N LYS A 631 -4.21 -25.45 -24.59
CA LYS A 631 -5.63 -25.84 -24.69
C LYS A 631 -6.12 -26.59 -23.46
N ASN A 632 -5.27 -27.40 -22.82
CA ASN A 632 -5.66 -28.33 -21.76
C ASN A 632 -4.63 -28.38 -20.62
N LEU A 633 -4.30 -27.25 -20.02
CA LEU A 633 -3.33 -27.18 -18.91
C LEU A 633 -3.71 -28.08 -17.71
N ASN A 634 -5.00 -28.33 -17.52
CA ASN A 634 -5.52 -29.23 -16.49
C ASN A 634 -5.04 -30.69 -16.64
N ASN A 635 -4.59 -31.11 -17.81
CA ASN A 635 -4.01 -32.45 -17.99
C ASN A 635 -2.72 -32.65 -17.18
N PHE A 636 -2.04 -31.55 -16.84
CA PHE A 636 -0.81 -31.56 -16.05
C PHE A 636 -1.08 -31.40 -14.55
N PHE A 637 -2.34 -31.18 -14.15
CA PHE A 637 -2.69 -30.83 -12.77
C PHE A 637 -2.39 -31.95 -11.78
N PHE A 638 -2.74 -33.20 -12.10
CA PHE A 638 -2.55 -34.32 -11.17
C PHE A 638 -1.08 -34.66 -10.95
N LYS A 639 -0.25 -34.49 -11.98
CA LYS A 639 1.17 -34.77 -11.92
C LYS A 639 1.92 -33.82 -12.85
N PRO A 640 2.44 -32.69 -12.33
CA PRO A 640 3.24 -31.79 -13.13
C PRO A 640 4.51 -32.52 -13.58
N PRO A 641 4.83 -32.52 -14.88
CA PRO A 641 5.98 -33.26 -15.38
C PRO A 641 7.28 -32.62 -14.85
N TYR A 642 8.36 -33.39 -14.75
CA TYR A 642 9.67 -32.92 -14.28
C TYR A 642 9.71 -32.30 -12.86
N ALA A 643 8.61 -32.33 -12.11
CA ALA A 643 8.57 -32.00 -10.69
C ALA A 643 8.69 -33.30 -9.87
N GLU A 644 9.55 -33.27 -8.85
CA GLU A 644 9.74 -34.38 -7.91
C GLU A 644 8.61 -34.40 -6.87
N VAL A 645 7.41 -34.73 -7.33
CA VAL A 645 6.19 -34.78 -6.50
C VAL A 645 5.37 -36.02 -6.83
N GLU A 646 4.57 -36.46 -5.88
CA GLU A 646 3.59 -37.53 -6.06
C GLU A 646 2.29 -36.98 -6.69
N THR A 647 1.38 -37.89 -7.07
CA THR A 647 0.12 -37.52 -7.71
C THR A 647 -0.73 -36.72 -6.71
N GLY A 648 -1.11 -35.50 -7.06
CA GLY A 648 -1.88 -34.60 -6.19
C GLY A 648 -3.39 -34.81 -6.28
N ASP A 649 -4.11 -34.38 -5.25
CA ASP A 649 -5.58 -34.37 -5.21
C ASP A 649 -6.14 -33.00 -5.67
N LYS A 650 -7.38 -32.99 -6.18
CA LYS A 650 -8.06 -31.78 -6.68
C LYS A 650 -8.20 -30.67 -5.63
N GLU A 651 -8.16 -31.00 -4.35
CA GLU A 651 -8.32 -30.06 -3.23
C GLU A 651 -7.04 -29.26 -2.91
N GLY A 652 -5.89 -29.58 -3.53
CA GLY A 652 -4.59 -28.94 -3.27
C GLY A 652 -4.34 -27.62 -4.02
N LYS A 653 -5.32 -27.08 -4.76
CA LYS A 653 -5.14 -25.89 -5.61
C LYS A 653 -5.10 -24.62 -4.76
N LEU A 654 -4.00 -23.87 -4.86
CA LEU A 654 -3.81 -22.59 -4.15
C LEU A 654 -4.32 -21.40 -4.96
N GLU A 655 -4.08 -21.40 -6.27
CA GLU A 655 -4.44 -20.32 -7.18
C GLU A 655 -4.59 -20.86 -8.61
N GLU A 656 -5.49 -20.26 -9.39
CA GLU A 656 -5.61 -20.43 -10.84
C GLU A 656 -5.92 -19.06 -11.46
N ASN A 657 -5.21 -18.71 -12.53
CA ASN A 657 -5.46 -17.44 -13.19
C ASN A 657 -4.98 -17.43 -14.65
N HIS A 658 -5.38 -16.38 -15.37
CA HIS A 658 -4.96 -16.09 -16.73
C HIS A 658 -4.38 -14.67 -16.79
N GLN A 659 -3.31 -14.47 -17.55
CA GLN A 659 -2.75 -13.15 -17.85
C GLN A 659 -2.43 -13.03 -19.34
N VAL A 660 -2.58 -11.85 -19.92
CA VAL A 660 -2.26 -11.62 -21.33
C VAL A 660 -0.75 -11.79 -21.55
N PHE A 661 -0.36 -12.61 -22.53
CA PHE A 661 1.03 -12.84 -22.89
C PHE A 661 1.21 -12.91 -24.41
N GLY A 662 1.79 -11.85 -24.98
CA GLY A 662 2.00 -11.76 -26.42
C GLY A 662 0.77 -11.31 -27.22
N GLU A 663 0.87 -11.43 -28.54
CA GLU A 663 -0.02 -10.79 -29.52
C GLU A 663 -1.43 -11.41 -29.58
N GLU A 664 -1.55 -12.73 -29.34
CA GLU A 664 -2.81 -13.47 -29.47
C GLU A 664 -3.01 -14.59 -28.43
N GLY A 665 -2.34 -14.53 -27.26
CA GLY A 665 -2.51 -15.58 -26.26
C GLY A 665 -2.37 -15.16 -24.81
N ASP A 666 -2.76 -16.08 -23.93
CA ASP A 666 -2.73 -15.92 -22.49
C ASP A 666 -1.69 -16.87 -21.88
N PHE A 667 -1.03 -16.41 -20.83
CA PHE A 667 -0.39 -17.29 -19.86
C PHE A 667 -1.44 -17.76 -18.86
N HIS A 668 -1.90 -18.99 -19.02
CA HIS A 668 -2.76 -19.70 -18.07
C HIS A 668 -1.86 -20.40 -17.06
N TYR A 669 -2.14 -20.28 -15.76
CA TYR A 669 -1.37 -20.98 -14.73
C TYR A 669 -2.21 -21.40 -13.52
N TYR A 670 -1.67 -22.35 -12.77
CA TYR A 670 -2.11 -22.66 -11.42
C TYR A 670 -0.93 -22.97 -10.50
N ALA A 671 -1.10 -22.65 -9.22
CA ALA A 671 -0.21 -23.08 -8.15
C ALA A 671 -0.92 -24.14 -7.30
N SER A 672 -0.25 -25.24 -6.98
CA SER A 672 -0.84 -26.34 -6.21
C SER A 672 0.16 -27.00 -5.26
N ARG A 673 -0.35 -27.53 -4.14
CA ARG A 673 0.43 -28.34 -3.19
C ARG A 673 0.35 -29.81 -3.58
N TYR A 674 1.50 -30.44 -3.71
CA TYR A 674 1.63 -31.85 -4.02
C TYR A 674 2.32 -32.60 -2.89
N PRO A 675 1.91 -33.83 -2.56
CA PRO A 675 2.67 -34.68 -1.65
C PRO A 675 4.06 -34.99 -2.21
N THR A 676 5.05 -35.12 -1.34
CA THR A 676 6.38 -35.64 -1.71
C THR A 676 6.51 -37.09 -1.25
N LYS A 677 7.63 -37.75 -1.58
CA LYS A 677 7.92 -39.11 -1.09
C LYS A 677 8.14 -39.17 0.42
N GLU A 678 8.33 -38.02 1.08
CA GLU A 678 8.50 -37.92 2.52
C GLU A 678 7.13 -37.77 3.19
N VAL A 679 6.84 -38.68 4.13
CA VAL A 679 5.51 -38.79 4.74
C VAL A 679 5.15 -37.51 5.48
N GLY A 680 4.10 -36.83 5.02
CA GLY A 680 3.57 -35.60 5.62
C GLY A 680 4.15 -34.31 5.05
N GLU A 681 5.10 -34.38 4.11
CA GLU A 681 5.63 -33.20 3.43
C GLU A 681 4.86 -32.88 2.14
N THR A 682 4.68 -31.59 1.87
CA THR A 682 4.07 -31.10 0.63
C THR A 682 4.93 -30.04 -0.02
N LYS A 683 5.00 -30.09 -1.35
CA LYS A 683 5.76 -29.15 -2.19
C LYS A 683 4.80 -28.33 -3.03
N VAL A 684 5.00 -27.01 -3.05
CA VAL A 684 4.26 -26.12 -3.95
C VAL A 684 4.91 -26.15 -5.33
N VAL A 685 4.10 -26.37 -6.36
CA VAL A 685 4.53 -26.32 -7.77
C VAL A 685 3.64 -25.32 -8.50
N LEU A 686 4.27 -24.43 -9.27
CA LEU A 686 3.59 -23.56 -10.23
C LEU A 686 3.66 -24.21 -11.60
N THR A 687 2.52 -24.42 -12.23
CA THR A 687 2.44 -24.95 -13.59
C THR A 687 1.66 -23.97 -14.44
N GLY A 688 2.21 -23.58 -15.59
CA GLY A 688 1.55 -22.67 -16.52
C GLY A 688 1.81 -23.02 -17.97
N ALA A 689 0.98 -22.52 -18.87
CA ALA A 689 1.17 -22.62 -20.31
C ALA A 689 1.14 -21.22 -20.92
N LEU A 690 2.12 -20.93 -21.77
CA LEU A 690 2.21 -19.69 -22.54
C LEU A 690 2.40 -19.97 -24.03
N PRO A 691 1.88 -19.10 -24.91
CA PRO A 691 2.06 -19.24 -26.36
C PRO A 691 3.53 -19.02 -26.75
N ALA A 692 4.04 -19.90 -27.62
CA ALA A 692 5.37 -19.70 -28.21
C ALA A 692 5.36 -18.52 -29.21
N VAL A 693 6.53 -18.17 -29.75
CA VAL A 693 6.65 -17.23 -30.87
C VAL A 693 6.00 -17.82 -32.12
N ASP A 694 6.16 -19.13 -32.33
CA ASP A 694 5.42 -19.89 -33.34
C ASP A 694 3.99 -20.19 -32.81
N PRO A 695 2.93 -19.71 -33.48
CA PRO A 695 1.55 -19.88 -33.02
C PRO A 695 1.05 -21.34 -33.07
N THR A 696 1.79 -22.26 -33.69
CA THR A 696 1.47 -23.70 -33.69
C THR A 696 1.99 -24.42 -32.45
N LYS A 697 2.84 -23.77 -31.65
CA LYS A 697 3.55 -24.35 -30.50
C LYS A 697 3.12 -23.71 -29.19
N CYS A 698 3.35 -24.42 -28.11
CA CYS A 698 3.07 -23.95 -26.76
C CYS A 698 4.21 -24.28 -25.81
N ILE A 699 4.41 -23.45 -24.79
CA ILE A 699 5.45 -23.63 -23.79
C ILE A 699 4.79 -23.95 -22.46
N LEU A 700 5.10 -25.12 -21.91
CA LEU A 700 4.73 -25.51 -20.55
C LEU A 700 5.80 -25.03 -19.59
N MET A 701 5.42 -24.18 -18.65
CA MET A 701 6.24 -23.69 -17.55
C MET A 701 5.99 -24.51 -16.29
N ILE A 702 7.06 -24.89 -15.60
CA ILE A 702 7.03 -25.64 -14.35
C ILE A 702 8.05 -25.02 -13.41
N ALA A 703 7.59 -24.51 -12.27
CA ALA A 703 8.45 -23.81 -11.34
C ALA A 703 8.33 -24.34 -9.90
N THR A 704 9.48 -24.52 -9.26
CA THR A 704 9.62 -25.07 -7.91
C THR A 704 10.75 -24.37 -7.16
N ASN A 705 10.91 -24.65 -5.87
CA ASN A 705 12.05 -24.17 -5.09
C ASN A 705 13.38 -24.80 -5.55
N LEU A 706 14.44 -24.00 -5.52
CA LEU A 706 15.80 -24.45 -5.80
C LEU A 706 16.41 -25.20 -4.60
N LYS A 707 16.23 -24.65 -3.38
CA LYS A 707 16.60 -25.25 -2.10
C LYS A 707 15.37 -25.92 -1.49
N GLU A 708 15.45 -27.23 -1.27
CA GLU A 708 14.31 -28.08 -0.91
C GLU A 708 13.68 -27.73 0.44
N LYS A 709 14.49 -27.30 1.41
CA LYS A 709 14.05 -27.03 2.79
C LYS A 709 13.37 -25.67 3.01
N THR A 710 13.27 -24.82 1.98
CA THR A 710 12.66 -23.49 2.09
C THR A 710 11.39 -23.39 1.27
N GLN A 711 10.35 -22.76 1.85
CA GLN A 711 9.05 -22.59 1.21
C GLN A 711 9.19 -21.88 -0.14
N TYR A 712 8.54 -22.44 -1.16
CA TYR A 712 8.53 -21.86 -2.51
C TYR A 712 7.49 -20.74 -2.62
N ASP A 713 7.92 -19.54 -3.01
CA ASP A 713 7.04 -18.43 -3.37
C ASP A 713 6.74 -18.46 -4.87
N TYR A 714 5.60 -19.07 -5.24
CA TYR A 714 5.21 -19.21 -6.64
C TYR A 714 4.94 -17.86 -7.33
N LYS A 715 4.65 -16.78 -6.60
CA LYS A 715 4.41 -15.46 -7.20
C LYS A 715 5.64 -14.90 -7.88
N SER A 716 6.84 -15.26 -7.40
CA SER A 716 8.10 -14.92 -8.04
C SER A 716 8.21 -15.49 -9.47
N GLY A 717 7.63 -16.66 -9.73
CA GLY A 717 7.63 -17.29 -11.06
C GLY A 717 6.72 -16.61 -12.05
N ILE A 718 5.55 -16.14 -11.58
CA ILE A 718 4.62 -15.35 -12.39
C ILE A 718 5.29 -14.02 -12.77
N TRP A 719 5.89 -13.34 -11.79
CA TRP A 719 6.66 -12.11 -12.02
C TRP A 719 7.81 -12.31 -13.01
N LEU A 720 8.51 -13.45 -12.96
CA LEU A 720 9.62 -13.74 -13.86
C LEU A 720 9.15 -13.81 -15.32
N VAL A 721 8.03 -14.49 -15.59
CA VAL A 721 7.45 -14.57 -16.94
C VAL A 721 7.09 -13.17 -17.46
N ASP A 722 6.49 -12.33 -16.63
CA ASP A 722 6.15 -10.95 -16.98
C ASP A 722 7.39 -10.11 -17.31
N GLN A 723 8.46 -10.23 -16.53
CA GLN A 723 9.69 -9.49 -16.78
C GLN A 723 10.40 -9.93 -18.05
N MET A 724 10.44 -11.23 -18.30
CA MET A 724 11.11 -11.82 -19.45
C MET A 724 10.32 -11.61 -20.74
N GLY A 725 9.00 -11.67 -20.69
CA GLY A 725 8.10 -11.47 -21.84
C GLY A 725 7.56 -10.04 -22.00
N SER A 726 8.07 -9.07 -21.24
CA SER A 726 7.50 -7.70 -21.18
C SER A 726 7.28 -7.07 -22.56
N ASP A 727 8.19 -7.31 -23.50
CA ASP A 727 8.15 -6.72 -24.85
C ASP A 727 7.06 -7.36 -25.71
N ARG A 728 6.79 -8.66 -25.52
CA ARG A 728 5.66 -9.35 -26.15
C ARG A 728 4.34 -8.91 -25.52
N THR A 729 4.27 -8.84 -24.19
CA THR A 729 3.07 -8.37 -23.49
C THR A 729 2.74 -6.92 -23.85
N LYS A 730 3.74 -6.05 -24.00
CA LYS A 730 3.56 -4.67 -24.48
C LYS A 730 2.98 -4.63 -25.90
N ARG A 731 3.51 -5.43 -26.83
CA ARG A 731 2.99 -5.52 -28.21
C ARG A 731 1.57 -6.07 -28.26
N GLY A 732 1.28 -7.12 -27.50
CA GLY A 732 -0.07 -7.67 -27.39
C GLY A 732 -1.08 -6.66 -26.85
N ASN A 733 -0.71 -5.95 -25.79
CA ASN A 733 -1.54 -4.88 -25.26
C ASN A 733 -1.71 -3.73 -26.27
N GLN A 734 -0.66 -3.35 -27.01
CA GLN A 734 -0.78 -2.34 -28.07
C GLN A 734 -1.73 -2.80 -29.19
N GLN A 735 -1.68 -4.08 -29.58
CA GLN A 735 -2.60 -4.63 -30.58
C GLN A 735 -4.03 -4.71 -30.05
N LEU A 736 -4.24 -5.16 -28.81
CA LEU A 736 -5.54 -5.18 -28.16
C LEU A 736 -6.11 -3.76 -28.01
N LEU A 737 -5.27 -2.78 -27.66
CA LEU A 737 -5.65 -1.37 -27.62
C LEU A 737 -5.96 -0.83 -29.02
N SER A 738 -5.21 -1.21 -30.05
CA SER A 738 -5.48 -0.80 -31.44
C SER A 738 -6.77 -1.43 -32.00
N LYS A 739 -7.07 -2.68 -31.63
CA LYS A 739 -8.31 -3.40 -31.95
C LYS A 739 -9.50 -2.85 -31.13
N ALA A 740 -9.27 -2.42 -29.88
CA ALA A 740 -10.27 -1.76 -29.03
C ALA A 740 -10.55 -0.31 -29.44
N ASN A 741 -9.56 0.37 -30.07
CA ASN A 741 -9.64 1.77 -30.47
C ASN A 741 -10.12 2.03 -31.90
N GLY A 742 -10.45 1.00 -32.70
CA GLY A 742 -11.18 1.17 -33.97
C GLY A 742 -10.90 2.46 -34.77
N GLY A 743 -9.66 2.65 -35.25
CA GLY A 743 -9.36 3.44 -36.45
C GLY A 743 -9.42 4.97 -36.40
N ILE A 744 -8.31 5.62 -36.03
CA ILE A 744 -7.75 6.73 -36.81
C ILE A 744 -6.38 6.25 -37.30
N PRO A 745 -6.16 6.03 -38.61
CA PRO A 745 -4.82 5.83 -39.11
C PRO A 745 -4.08 7.16 -39.04
N THR A 746 -3.00 7.20 -38.26
CA THR A 746 -1.99 8.24 -38.36
C THR A 746 -1.42 8.17 -39.78
N ALA A 747 -1.74 9.16 -40.60
CA ALA A 747 -1.21 9.29 -41.94
C ALA A 747 0.33 9.30 -41.87
N THR A 748 0.94 8.20 -42.31
CA THR A 748 2.31 8.21 -42.79
C THR A 748 2.23 7.96 -44.29
N THR A 749 2.75 8.93 -45.03
CA THR A 749 2.89 8.93 -46.48
C THR A 749 3.57 7.66 -46.97
N THR A 750 2.91 6.90 -47.83
CA THR A 750 3.48 6.32 -49.07
C THR A 750 2.38 5.63 -49.88
N ASP A 751 2.51 5.73 -51.20
CA ASP A 751 1.54 5.40 -52.23
C ASP A 751 1.10 3.94 -52.33
N GLY A 752 -0.16 3.75 -52.75
CA GLY A 752 -0.53 2.75 -53.76
C GLY A 752 -1.05 1.39 -53.26
N ALA A 753 -2.38 1.22 -53.22
CA ALA A 753 -3.13 0.19 -53.96
C ALA A 753 -4.59 0.16 -53.52
N SER A 754 -5.49 0.32 -54.48
CA SER A 754 -6.94 0.25 -54.40
C SER A 754 -7.48 -1.12 -53.97
N GLY A 755 -8.43 -1.13 -53.03
CA GLY A 755 -9.31 -2.27 -52.73
C GLY A 755 -10.67 -1.80 -52.21
N GLU A 756 -11.71 -2.07 -52.99
CA GLU A 756 -13.16 -1.81 -52.84
C GLU A 756 -13.67 -1.35 -51.46
N GLY A 757 -14.07 -0.07 -51.36
CA GLY A 757 -14.81 0.46 -50.23
C GLY A 757 -16.29 0.08 -50.31
N SER A 758 -16.78 -0.72 -49.36
CA SER A 758 -18.22 -0.90 -49.17
C SER A 758 -18.81 0.41 -48.62
N GLU A 759 -19.76 1.00 -49.34
CA GLU A 759 -20.45 2.23 -48.92
C GLU A 759 -21.11 2.07 -47.54
N LEU A 760 -20.89 3.05 -46.67
CA LEU A 760 -21.49 3.14 -45.33
C LEU A 760 -22.98 3.47 -45.44
N ALA A 761 -23.76 2.99 -44.48
CA ALA A 761 -25.21 3.18 -44.48
C ALA A 761 -25.63 4.65 -44.42
N THR A 762 -26.65 5.03 -45.22
CA THR A 762 -27.23 6.37 -45.19
C THR A 762 -28.15 6.57 -43.97
N PRO A 763 -28.41 7.81 -43.53
CA PRO A 763 -29.35 8.09 -42.44
C PRO A 763 -30.77 7.54 -42.69
N GLU A 764 -31.18 7.43 -43.96
CA GLU A 764 -32.46 6.86 -44.37
C GLU A 764 -32.52 5.35 -44.12
N GLN A 765 -31.43 4.62 -44.43
CA GLN A 765 -31.31 3.18 -44.14
C GLN A 765 -31.30 2.88 -42.64
N LEU A 766 -30.66 3.74 -41.84
CA LEU A 766 -30.69 3.62 -40.38
C LEU A 766 -32.11 3.84 -39.83
N THR A 767 -32.84 4.81 -40.37
CA THR A 767 -34.23 5.08 -39.94
C THR A 767 -35.18 3.95 -40.34
N GLU A 768 -35.01 3.37 -41.54
CA GLU A 768 -35.77 2.20 -41.98
C GLU A 768 -35.51 0.98 -41.07
N PHE A 769 -34.23 0.74 -40.73
CA PHE A 769 -33.84 -0.34 -39.82
C PHE A 769 -34.43 -0.14 -38.40
N LEU A 770 -34.36 1.07 -37.85
CA LEU A 770 -34.98 1.38 -36.55
C LEU A 770 -36.49 1.17 -36.58
N THR A 771 -37.16 1.48 -37.68
CA THR A 771 -38.61 1.27 -37.82
C THR A 771 -38.94 -0.23 -37.82
N LYS A 772 -38.24 -1.02 -38.65
CA LYS A 772 -38.41 -2.49 -38.72
C LYS A 772 -38.07 -3.18 -37.40
N ALA A 773 -36.98 -2.77 -36.74
CA ALA A 773 -36.60 -3.30 -35.43
C ALA A 773 -37.65 -2.95 -34.36
N SER A 774 -38.23 -1.74 -34.41
CA SER A 774 -39.26 -1.32 -33.47
C SER A 774 -40.54 -2.15 -33.65
N GLU A 775 -40.95 -2.40 -34.89
CA GLU A 775 -42.10 -3.25 -35.20
C GLU A 775 -41.89 -4.70 -34.76
N LYS A 776 -40.68 -5.24 -34.99
CA LYS A 776 -40.31 -6.62 -34.60
C LYS A 776 -40.36 -6.80 -33.07
N ILE A 777 -39.81 -5.84 -32.31
CA ILE A 777 -39.85 -5.89 -30.84
C ILE A 777 -41.28 -5.63 -30.33
N GLN A 778 -42.01 -4.69 -30.93
CA GLN A 778 -43.41 -4.41 -30.58
C GLN A 778 -44.33 -5.62 -30.78
N GLY A 779 -44.14 -6.38 -31.87
CA GLY A 779 -44.90 -7.60 -32.14
C GLY A 779 -44.61 -8.75 -31.16
N GLY A 780 -43.43 -8.76 -30.54
CA GLY A 780 -43.05 -9.72 -29.49
C GLY A 780 -43.41 -9.30 -28.06
N LEU A 781 -43.93 -8.09 -27.87
CA LEU A 781 -44.24 -7.55 -26.55
C LEU A 781 -45.58 -8.07 -26.03
N THR A 782 -45.55 -8.85 -24.95
CA THR A 782 -46.74 -9.24 -24.19
C THR A 782 -46.76 -8.52 -22.84
N ILE A 783 -47.70 -7.59 -22.64
CA ILE A 783 -47.83 -6.88 -21.37
C ILE A 783 -48.47 -7.84 -20.34
N PRO A 784 -47.85 -8.08 -19.17
CA PRO A 784 -48.39 -9.01 -18.20
C PRO A 784 -49.69 -8.51 -17.54
N ALA A 785 -50.49 -9.44 -17.01
CA ALA A 785 -51.85 -9.15 -16.54
C ALA A 785 -51.90 -8.20 -15.32
N ASP A 786 -50.85 -8.16 -14.51
CA ASP A 786 -50.68 -7.25 -13.38
C ASP A 786 -50.48 -5.78 -13.80
N ALA A 787 -50.12 -5.53 -15.07
CA ALA A 787 -50.01 -4.20 -15.67
C ALA A 787 -51.29 -3.73 -16.39
N ALA A 788 -52.33 -4.58 -16.51
CA ALA A 788 -53.57 -4.27 -17.24
C ALA A 788 -54.36 -3.09 -16.65
N ASP A 789 -54.29 -2.89 -15.34
CA ASP A 789 -54.96 -1.76 -14.66
C ASP A 789 -54.18 -0.45 -14.78
N GLU A 790 -52.86 -0.50 -14.99
CA GLU A 790 -52.04 0.68 -15.27
C GLU A 790 -52.23 1.19 -16.70
N LEU A 791 -52.55 0.30 -17.66
CA LEU A 791 -52.87 0.66 -19.05
C LEU A 791 -54.16 1.49 -19.19
N LYS A 792 -55.11 1.35 -18.25
CA LYS A 792 -56.36 2.13 -18.23
C LYS A 792 -56.14 3.61 -17.84
N LYS A 793 -54.95 3.97 -17.33
CA LYS A 793 -54.62 5.32 -16.90
C LYS A 793 -54.07 6.15 -18.08
N LYS A 794 -54.43 7.43 -18.17
CA LYS A 794 -53.96 8.32 -19.25
C LYS A 794 -52.44 8.54 -19.27
N LYS A 795 -51.74 8.36 -18.13
CA LYS A 795 -50.28 8.38 -17.99
C LYS A 795 -49.89 7.51 -16.78
N SER A 796 -48.93 6.59 -16.94
CA SER A 796 -48.34 5.85 -15.82
C SER A 796 -46.81 5.93 -15.88
N LYS A 797 -46.17 6.22 -14.73
CA LYS A 797 -44.71 6.11 -14.59
C LYS A 797 -44.27 4.65 -14.41
N LYS A 798 -45.20 3.76 -14.06
CA LYS A 798 -44.96 2.34 -13.84
C LYS A 798 -44.79 1.55 -15.14
N LEU A 799 -45.09 2.14 -16.30
CA LEU A 799 -44.95 1.50 -17.61
C LEU A 799 -43.89 2.23 -18.45
N LYS A 800 -42.75 2.51 -17.83
CA LYS A 800 -41.57 3.11 -18.46
C LYS A 800 -40.37 2.21 -18.27
N VAL A 801 -39.72 1.85 -19.38
CA VAL A 801 -38.50 1.04 -19.38
C VAL A 801 -37.57 1.62 -20.44
N ARG A 802 -36.27 1.75 -20.14
CA ARG A 802 -35.25 2.07 -21.14
C ARG A 802 -34.16 1.01 -21.14
N VAL A 803 -33.88 0.48 -22.32
CA VAL A 803 -32.85 -0.55 -22.54
C VAL A 803 -31.94 -0.12 -23.67
N ASN A 804 -30.63 -0.07 -23.43
CA ASN A 804 -29.62 0.18 -24.43
C ASN A 804 -29.12 -1.18 -24.99
N LEU A 805 -29.04 -1.29 -26.31
CA LEU A 805 -28.66 -2.49 -27.05
C LEU A 805 -27.47 -2.18 -27.97
N VAL A 806 -26.61 -3.17 -28.18
CA VAL A 806 -25.57 -3.13 -29.22
C VAL A 806 -25.72 -4.36 -30.11
N ILE A 807 -26.02 -4.12 -31.39
CA ILE A 807 -26.22 -5.15 -32.41
C ILE A 807 -24.97 -5.20 -33.30
N ASP A 808 -24.44 -6.39 -33.58
CA ASP A 808 -23.34 -6.57 -34.55
C ASP A 808 -23.82 -6.65 -36.01
N SER A 809 -22.87 -6.70 -36.95
CA SER A 809 -23.14 -6.84 -38.38
C SER A 809 -23.88 -8.12 -38.77
N GLU A 810 -23.98 -9.10 -37.87
CA GLU A 810 -24.73 -10.36 -38.09
C GLU A 810 -26.16 -10.29 -37.52
N GLY A 811 -26.58 -9.16 -36.95
CA GLY A 811 -27.90 -9.03 -36.33
C GLY A 811 -27.99 -9.58 -34.91
N LYS A 812 -26.87 -9.96 -34.29
CA LYS A 812 -26.86 -10.53 -32.92
C LYS A 812 -26.64 -9.45 -31.86
N LEU A 813 -27.27 -9.66 -30.71
CA LEU A 813 -27.09 -8.81 -29.53
C LEU A 813 -25.75 -9.12 -28.85
N THR A 814 -24.87 -8.12 -28.79
CA THR A 814 -23.57 -8.20 -28.11
C THR A 814 -23.61 -7.61 -26.70
N LYS A 815 -24.56 -6.69 -26.43
CA LYS A 815 -24.76 -6.08 -25.11
C LYS A 815 -26.22 -5.65 -24.92
N ILE A 816 -26.76 -5.89 -23.72
CA ILE A 816 -28.05 -5.39 -23.24
C ILE A 816 -27.78 -4.69 -21.90
N ASP A 817 -28.19 -3.44 -21.77
CA ASP A 817 -28.03 -2.64 -20.55
C ASP A 817 -29.33 -1.92 -20.20
N ILE A 818 -29.86 -2.15 -19.00
CA ILE A 818 -31.16 -1.59 -18.60
C ILE A 818 -30.93 -0.25 -17.91
N ALA A 819 -31.13 0.83 -18.66
CA ALA A 819 -30.90 2.20 -18.20
C ALA A 819 -32.00 2.74 -17.27
N GLU A 820 -33.25 2.29 -17.42
CA GLU A 820 -34.37 2.65 -16.55
C GLU A 820 -35.30 1.44 -16.40
N GLN A 821 -35.47 0.94 -15.17
CA GLN A 821 -36.38 -0.17 -14.85
C GLN A 821 -37.79 0.35 -14.55
N SER A 822 -38.81 -0.41 -14.93
CA SER A 822 -40.18 -0.16 -14.51
C SER A 822 -40.36 -0.51 -13.02
N GLU A 823 -41.26 0.20 -12.32
CA GLU A 823 -41.70 -0.16 -10.96
C GLU A 823 -42.37 -1.56 -10.89
N LEU A 824 -42.80 -2.11 -12.03
CA LEU A 824 -43.27 -3.48 -12.18
C LEU A 824 -42.18 -4.29 -12.89
N GLU A 825 -41.48 -5.13 -12.14
CA GLU A 825 -40.40 -5.97 -12.66
C GLU A 825 -40.86 -6.88 -13.81
N SER A 826 -42.12 -7.33 -13.76
CA SER A 826 -42.78 -8.12 -14.81
C SER A 826 -42.81 -7.41 -16.16
N VAL A 827 -42.90 -6.08 -16.19
CA VAL A 827 -42.88 -5.25 -17.40
C VAL A 827 -41.47 -5.14 -17.97
N THR A 828 -40.47 -4.90 -17.11
CA THR A 828 -39.05 -4.88 -17.51
C THR A 828 -38.64 -6.22 -18.13
N ASN A 829 -39.01 -7.33 -17.48
CA ASN A 829 -38.74 -8.68 -17.98
C ASN A 829 -39.44 -8.98 -19.32
N SER A 830 -40.65 -8.45 -19.52
CA SER A 830 -41.38 -8.60 -20.78
C SER A 830 -40.73 -7.85 -21.94
N VAL A 831 -40.16 -6.66 -21.69
CA VAL A 831 -39.41 -5.89 -22.69
C VAL A 831 -38.12 -6.62 -23.06
N VAL A 832 -37.35 -7.11 -22.09
CA VAL A 832 -36.11 -7.87 -22.35
C VAL A 832 -36.41 -9.16 -23.11
N LYS A 833 -37.50 -9.85 -22.77
CA LYS A 833 -37.95 -11.05 -23.49
C LYS A 833 -38.36 -10.73 -24.93
N ALA A 834 -39.06 -9.63 -25.17
CA ALA A 834 -39.42 -9.19 -26.52
C ALA A 834 -38.18 -8.85 -27.37
N ILE A 835 -37.17 -8.22 -26.78
CA ILE A 835 -35.88 -7.91 -27.42
C ILE A 835 -35.13 -9.21 -27.79
N ASN A 836 -35.03 -10.16 -26.86
CA ASN A 836 -34.37 -11.44 -27.12
C ASN A 836 -35.08 -12.25 -28.21
N ASN A 837 -36.42 -12.22 -28.24
CA ASN A 837 -37.21 -12.88 -29.27
C ASN A 837 -37.10 -12.22 -30.66
N ALA A 838 -36.77 -10.92 -30.70
CA ALA A 838 -36.57 -10.18 -31.94
C ALA A 838 -35.20 -10.45 -32.60
N THR A 839 -34.28 -11.14 -31.90
CA THR A 839 -32.93 -11.45 -32.36
C THR A 839 -32.90 -12.79 -33.12
N PRO A 840 -32.19 -12.91 -34.26
CA PRO A 840 -31.36 -11.88 -34.92
C PRO A 840 -32.18 -10.81 -35.64
N PHE A 841 -31.64 -9.59 -35.71
CA PHE A 841 -32.22 -8.48 -36.46
C PHE A 841 -31.77 -8.56 -37.92
N ASP A 842 -32.74 -8.44 -38.84
CA ASP A 842 -32.49 -8.51 -40.28
C ASP A 842 -32.04 -7.13 -40.81
N ASP A 843 -31.26 -7.13 -41.90
CA ASP A 843 -30.82 -5.93 -42.62
C ASP A 843 -30.06 -4.90 -41.76
N VAL A 844 -29.15 -5.34 -40.88
CA VAL A 844 -28.35 -4.42 -40.04
C VAL A 844 -27.50 -3.49 -40.93
N PRO A 845 -27.66 -2.16 -40.81
CA PRO A 845 -26.91 -1.21 -41.62
C PRO A 845 -25.41 -1.27 -41.32
N LYS A 846 -24.58 -1.22 -42.37
CA LYS A 846 -23.12 -1.19 -42.22
C LYS A 846 -22.67 0.18 -41.68
N THR A 847 -22.29 0.22 -40.41
CA THR A 847 -21.70 1.39 -39.75
C THR A 847 -20.18 1.30 -39.74
N LYS A 848 -19.49 2.43 -39.52
CA LYS A 848 -18.02 2.50 -39.46
C LYS A 848 -17.43 1.54 -38.41
N ASP A 849 -18.17 1.29 -37.34
CA ASP A 849 -17.74 0.49 -36.19
C ASP A 849 -18.20 -0.98 -36.27
N GLY A 850 -18.88 -1.38 -37.36
CA GLY A 850 -19.43 -2.72 -37.55
C GLY A 850 -20.54 -3.11 -36.56
N LYS A 851 -21.04 -2.14 -35.77
CA LYS A 851 -22.06 -2.31 -34.73
C LYS A 851 -23.05 -1.15 -34.74
N VAL A 852 -24.29 -1.43 -34.36
CA VAL A 852 -25.37 -0.42 -34.22
C VAL A 852 -25.81 -0.36 -32.76
N GLY A 853 -25.62 0.80 -32.13
CA GLY A 853 -26.14 1.09 -30.79
C GLY A 853 -27.56 1.65 -30.86
N ILE A 854 -28.50 1.06 -30.11
CA ILE A 854 -29.91 1.46 -30.10
C ILE A 854 -30.43 1.57 -28.67
N ARG A 855 -31.24 2.57 -28.39
CA ARG A 855 -32.02 2.72 -27.17
C ARG A 855 -33.48 2.36 -27.42
N VAL A 856 -33.95 1.31 -26.75
CA VAL A 856 -35.35 0.89 -26.67
C VAL A 856 -36.02 1.64 -25.53
N MET A 857 -37.13 2.32 -25.81
CA MET A 857 -37.95 2.96 -24.80
C MET A 857 -39.38 2.43 -24.87
N LEU A 858 -39.86 1.86 -23.77
CA LEU A 858 -41.28 1.55 -23.59
C LEU A 858 -41.95 2.74 -22.90
N ASN A 859 -43.02 3.26 -23.50
CA ASN A 859 -43.94 4.19 -22.84
C ASN A 859 -45.37 3.65 -22.96
N MET A 860 -45.96 3.24 -21.84
CA MET A 860 -47.26 2.54 -21.79
C MET A 860 -47.21 1.22 -22.56
N ASP A 861 -47.76 1.18 -23.76
CA ASP A 861 -47.84 0.03 -24.66
C ASP A 861 -47.02 0.20 -25.94
N LYS A 862 -46.31 1.32 -26.10
CA LYS A 862 -45.56 1.64 -27.33
C LYS A 862 -44.06 1.61 -27.11
N ILE A 863 -43.38 0.89 -27.98
CA ILE A 863 -41.93 0.87 -28.12
C ILE A 863 -41.51 1.93 -29.14
N THR A 864 -40.49 2.68 -28.77
CA THR A 864 -39.77 3.61 -29.66
C THR A 864 -38.28 3.33 -29.58
N LEU A 865 -37.60 3.36 -30.74
CA LEU A 865 -36.15 3.18 -30.83
C LEU A 865 -35.46 4.48 -31.22
N GLU A 866 -34.32 4.74 -30.59
CA GLU A 866 -33.41 5.84 -30.95
C GLU A 866 -32.00 5.29 -31.13
N GLN A 867 -31.24 5.84 -32.09
CA GLN A 867 -29.81 5.52 -32.20
C GLN A 867 -29.04 6.14 -31.02
N LEU A 868 -28.06 5.41 -30.49
CA LEU A 868 -27.19 5.86 -29.38
C LEU A 868 -26.07 6.79 -29.83
#